data_AF-A0A1F3JSX5-F1
#
_entry.id   AF-A0A1F3JSX5-F1
#
_cell.length_a   1.000
_cell.length_b   1.000
_cell.length_c   1.000
_cell.angle_alpha   90.00
_cell.angle_beta   90.00
_cell.angle_gamma   90.00
#
_symmetry.space_group_name_H-M   'P 1'
#
loop_
_entity.id
_entity.type
_entity.pdbx_description
1 polymer ?
#
loop_
_entity_poly.entity_id
_entity_poly.type
_entity_poly.pdbx_seq_one_letter_code
_entity_poly.pdbx_strand_id
1 'polypeptide(L)'
;MENQELKTRTMKSEPYYYGAFLNMARLNIFNISNHLSNKLNILPTLSSEEHIANAFFTDKNTKIKWEHTYDILRRFIPIVKVFDTESLPKGEVGNNTGKDFSKMSDTLKIIFKELNEFRNDYSHYYSTEKEDKRKITISDELANFLNENFKRAIAYTKKRFKGVFTEKDFELANNIQLFNKDKEITEKGLAFLTSIFLEREYAFQFISKIEGLKGTQKSEYRATREVFMAYCVNLPHDKFISEDAKQSFSLDIISELNRCPQTLFNVITEKEQEKFRPTINQQEKNNIINNSVPYDIEDYEEYVNSITKKIRYDNRFPFFALKFIDETQVFEKIRFQIDLGEILLDEYTKQLANNEEKRQVVQNAKAFGRLNDFIDENNVLENINKQNGSASFIQYAPNYNFDNNKIGIDTTGKRIMPILTKQTDNNKKVKNKLKQPLPKAFLSIHELPKIILLEYLEKGKAEKLINDFLLINESQLLNYKYIEEIKNKLNNFDVFQKRSQRKKLQTAYNKTNIEELQSRKEELNKILKEYKLNDKQIPTRILEYWLNIEDVTPNEAISDRIKLMKRDCVDRLRDIKKGKAPKIGEMATFIAKDIVDMIISKDIKQKISSFYYDKIQECLALYNVSEKRDLFLTICNELRLLDADKGHPFLKNINLNRINYTSDFYVKYLQEKGHKLIKETNYRTGKLVEKDKSWMFLNFYYLKKNETLNKMMTIVQLPDDKSKLPFTIAQLDKPKNTFEEWINNITKGKTKTDKEKPIDLPTNIFDKEIEEILKNKLSEEKIAFTENANYNQLFKLWWTDCRKDNVQKFYDAEREYVIYDEHVKFIPNTKPKFENYYNESFPIVLTRLKRDREEARKLNRKLPPIEKSQVEKVFKQAIGSTEKEIRLLQEEDRIMLLMFEQLLETDNNLNLKLNNAESLLNEQITIKEKISLKLSFNEQEDKKEIIKTIIDKRKRKDFSILRKFKYDKRLPELCEYFETDDISHSDLKKELDEYNKAKEQILANAFMLEKTIIEKDKDGIKALFLNDNGEKKYGNVQHKPYLTWLKNKGLINDNEYLFINMVRNTFSHNQFPQKRTIQIFIDKNRGNPITFAETIKNAYNKKIEEIIVKIK
;
A
#
# COMPACT_ATOMS: atom_id res chain seq x y z
N MET A 1 -1.67 -31.07 -46.64
CA MET A 1 -1.21 -29.74 -47.06
C MET A 1 -2.14 -28.71 -46.47
N GLU A 2 -1.74 -28.08 -45.37
CA GLU A 2 -1.64 -26.62 -45.23
C GLU A 2 -1.08 -26.34 -43.82
N ASN A 3 0.25 -26.23 -43.78
CA ASN A 3 1.00 -25.68 -42.66
C ASN A 3 0.61 -24.20 -42.50
N GLN A 4 -0.19 -23.84 -41.50
CA GLN A 4 -0.14 -22.48 -40.98
C GLN A 4 1.02 -22.40 -39.98
N GLU A 5 2.23 -22.20 -40.50
CA GLU A 5 3.36 -21.71 -39.72
C GLU A 5 2.94 -20.44 -38.96
N LEU A 6 3.25 -20.37 -37.67
CA LEU A 6 3.02 -19.19 -36.81
C LEU A 6 3.79 -17.97 -37.35
N LYS A 7 3.22 -17.27 -38.33
CA LYS A 7 3.79 -16.05 -38.92
C LYS A 7 4.09 -15.04 -37.80
N THR A 8 5.37 -14.69 -37.64
CA THR A 8 5.77 -13.47 -36.93
C THR A 8 5.06 -12.30 -37.58
N ARG A 9 4.46 -11.42 -36.76
CA ARG A 9 3.82 -10.21 -37.26
C ARG A 9 4.87 -9.12 -37.34
N THR A 10 5.05 -8.55 -38.52
CA THR A 10 6.00 -7.46 -38.74
C THR A 10 5.27 -6.16 -39.02
N MET A 11 5.93 -5.03 -38.74
CA MET A 11 5.36 -3.71 -39.04
C MET A 11 5.11 -3.50 -40.54
N LYS A 12 5.84 -4.23 -41.40
CA LYS A 12 5.77 -4.10 -42.86
C LYS A 12 4.69 -5.01 -43.48
N SER A 13 4.61 -6.27 -43.05
CA SER A 13 3.67 -7.25 -43.62
C SER A 13 2.29 -7.18 -42.98
N GLU A 14 2.18 -6.88 -41.68
CA GLU A 14 0.90 -6.85 -40.96
C GLU A 14 0.71 -5.56 -40.13
N PRO A 15 0.67 -4.37 -40.76
CA PRO A 15 0.50 -3.11 -40.06
C PRO A 15 -0.81 -3.04 -39.25
N TYR A 16 -1.88 -3.68 -39.75
CA TYR A 16 -3.19 -3.75 -39.08
C TYR A 16 -3.12 -4.41 -37.70
N TYR A 17 -2.16 -5.32 -37.45
CA TYR A 17 -1.97 -5.96 -36.15
C TYR A 17 -1.51 -4.93 -35.11
N TYR A 18 -0.51 -4.12 -35.45
CA TYR A 18 -0.02 -3.02 -34.60
C TYR A 18 -1.09 -1.93 -34.45
N GLY A 19 -1.79 -1.58 -35.53
CA GLY A 19 -2.89 -0.61 -35.52
C GLY A 19 -3.99 -0.96 -34.50
N ALA A 20 -4.35 -2.25 -34.40
CA ALA A 20 -5.35 -2.71 -33.44
C ALA A 20 -4.98 -2.44 -31.97
N PHE A 21 -3.73 -2.69 -31.58
CA PHE A 21 -3.26 -2.45 -30.21
C PHE A 21 -2.96 -0.98 -29.94
N LEU A 22 -2.49 -0.23 -30.95
CA LEU A 22 -2.37 1.23 -30.87
C LEU A 22 -3.73 1.91 -30.66
N ASN A 23 -4.78 1.42 -31.33
CA ASN A 23 -6.14 1.90 -31.09
C ASN A 23 -6.61 1.63 -29.66
N MET A 24 -6.31 0.44 -29.12
CA MET A 24 -6.63 0.10 -27.73
C MET A 24 -5.85 0.97 -26.74
N ALA A 25 -4.56 1.20 -26.96
CA ALA A 25 -3.74 2.10 -26.16
C ALA A 25 -4.31 3.51 -26.10
N ARG A 26 -4.73 4.06 -27.25
CA ARG A 26 -5.41 5.36 -27.33
C ARG A 26 -6.71 5.39 -26.54
N LEU A 27 -7.56 4.38 -26.72
CA LEU A 27 -8.83 4.27 -26.01
C LEU A 27 -8.64 4.18 -24.48
N ASN A 28 -7.60 3.49 -24.02
CA ASN A 28 -7.28 3.38 -22.61
C ASN A 28 -6.91 4.74 -22.00
N ILE A 29 -6.08 5.53 -22.69
CA ILE A 29 -5.73 6.89 -22.27
C ILE A 29 -6.99 7.76 -22.18
N PHE A 30 -7.87 7.69 -23.19
CA PHE A 30 -9.13 8.43 -23.21
C PHE A 30 -10.02 8.10 -22.00
N ASN A 31 -10.22 6.81 -21.71
CA ASN A 31 -11.05 6.36 -20.59
C ASN A 31 -10.47 6.82 -19.24
N ILE A 32 -9.15 6.69 -19.05
CA ILE A 32 -8.48 7.15 -17.83
C ILE A 32 -8.63 8.66 -17.68
N SER A 33 -8.39 9.43 -18.73
CA SER A 33 -8.51 10.89 -18.71
C SER A 33 -9.91 11.32 -18.30
N ASN A 34 -10.95 10.79 -18.96
CA ASN A 34 -12.33 11.19 -18.68
C ASN A 34 -12.80 10.76 -17.30
N HIS A 35 -12.43 9.56 -16.82
CA HIS A 35 -12.71 9.13 -15.47
C HIS A 35 -12.09 10.08 -14.43
N LEU A 36 -10.82 10.45 -14.61
CA LEU A 36 -10.13 11.35 -13.70
C LEU A 36 -10.66 12.78 -13.76
N SER A 37 -11.02 13.27 -14.96
CA SER A 37 -11.70 14.55 -15.15
C SER A 37 -12.99 14.62 -14.33
N ASN A 38 -13.85 13.59 -14.43
CA ASN A 38 -15.07 13.52 -13.64
C ASN A 38 -14.78 13.46 -12.13
N LYS A 39 -13.85 12.59 -11.72
CA LYS A 39 -13.49 12.41 -10.30
C LYS A 39 -12.90 13.66 -9.66
N LEU A 40 -12.17 14.47 -10.42
CA LEU A 40 -11.51 15.69 -9.96
C LEU A 40 -12.34 16.96 -10.24
N ASN A 41 -13.54 16.81 -10.81
CA ASN A 41 -14.39 17.92 -11.26
C ASN A 41 -13.66 18.87 -12.24
N ILE A 42 -12.86 18.31 -13.16
CA ILE A 42 -12.13 19.03 -14.21
C ILE A 42 -12.92 18.88 -15.51
N LEU A 43 -13.66 19.91 -15.88
CA LEU A 43 -14.41 19.99 -17.14
C LEU A 43 -13.74 20.95 -18.13
N PRO A 44 -13.89 20.74 -19.45
CA PRO A 44 -14.64 19.65 -20.10
C PRO A 44 -13.86 18.33 -20.16
N THR A 45 -14.58 17.21 -20.26
CA THR A 45 -14.02 15.90 -20.62
C THR A 45 -13.64 15.88 -22.10
N LEU A 46 -12.79 14.93 -22.50
CA LEU A 46 -12.46 14.72 -23.90
C LEU A 46 -13.71 14.24 -24.66
N SER A 47 -14.03 14.91 -25.76
CA SER A 47 -15.15 14.57 -26.65
C SER A 47 -14.88 13.33 -27.52
N SER A 48 -13.62 13.09 -27.86
CA SER A 48 -13.19 12.02 -28.78
C SER A 48 -11.84 11.46 -28.36
N GLU A 49 -11.62 10.16 -28.64
CA GLU A 49 -10.36 9.46 -28.37
C GLU A 49 -9.17 10.00 -29.20
N GLU A 50 -9.42 10.74 -30.28
CA GLU A 50 -8.35 11.40 -31.04
C GLU A 50 -7.72 12.59 -30.30
N HIS A 51 -8.42 13.16 -29.31
CA HIS A 51 -7.98 14.33 -28.55
C HIS A 51 -7.17 13.99 -27.29
N ILE A 52 -6.62 12.78 -27.17
CA ILE A 52 -5.82 12.38 -25.99
C ILE A 52 -4.65 13.33 -25.70
N ALA A 53 -4.06 13.98 -26.71
CA ALA A 53 -3.01 14.97 -26.54
C ALA A 53 -3.47 16.30 -25.89
N ASN A 54 -4.77 16.45 -25.67
CA ASN A 54 -5.39 17.57 -24.96
C ASN A 54 -5.92 17.14 -23.58
N ALA A 55 -5.56 15.96 -23.08
CA ALA A 55 -5.91 15.54 -21.73
C ALA A 55 -5.41 16.57 -20.71
N PHE A 56 -6.16 16.78 -19.62
CA PHE A 56 -5.89 17.87 -18.68
C PHE A 56 -4.47 17.79 -18.05
N PHE A 57 -3.90 16.59 -17.92
CA PHE A 57 -2.55 16.36 -17.38
C PHE A 57 -1.43 16.50 -18.43
N THR A 58 -1.76 16.97 -19.64
CA THR A 58 -0.80 17.30 -20.71
C THR A 58 -0.66 18.81 -20.92
N ASP A 59 -1.45 19.61 -20.20
CA ASP A 59 -1.33 21.07 -20.20
C ASP A 59 -0.83 21.55 -18.82
N LYS A 60 0.41 22.03 -18.79
CA LYS A 60 1.07 22.57 -17.59
C LYS A 60 0.37 23.81 -17.02
N ASN A 61 -0.43 24.51 -17.83
CA ASN A 61 -1.17 25.70 -17.41
C ASN A 61 -2.51 25.37 -16.77
N THR A 62 -2.92 24.10 -16.77
CA THR A 62 -4.17 23.67 -16.13
C THR A 62 -4.12 24.01 -14.64
N LYS A 63 -5.09 24.78 -14.16
CA LYS A 63 -5.19 25.18 -12.76
C LYS A 63 -5.70 24.01 -11.90
N ILE A 64 -4.78 23.13 -11.50
CA ILE A 64 -5.07 21.97 -10.66
C ILE A 64 -4.07 21.85 -9.51
N LYS A 65 -4.46 21.08 -8.48
CA LYS A 65 -3.55 20.67 -7.41
C LYS A 65 -2.69 19.51 -7.91
N TRP A 66 -1.58 19.83 -8.57
CA TRP A 66 -0.72 18.85 -9.22
C TRP A 66 -0.29 17.67 -8.33
N GLU A 67 0.04 17.91 -7.06
CA GLU A 67 0.40 16.84 -6.11
C GLU A 67 -0.74 15.81 -5.92
N HIS A 68 -1.95 16.30 -5.62
CA HIS A 68 -3.13 15.44 -5.43
C HIS A 68 -3.50 14.70 -6.73
N THR A 69 -3.50 15.42 -7.85
CA THR A 69 -3.74 14.85 -9.18
C THR A 69 -2.73 13.75 -9.49
N TYR A 70 -1.45 14.01 -9.28
CA TYR A 70 -0.37 13.06 -9.56
C TYR A 70 -0.50 11.78 -8.71
N ASP A 71 -0.86 11.91 -7.43
CA ASP A 71 -1.04 10.78 -6.53
C ASP A 71 -2.16 9.83 -6.95
N ILE A 72 -3.18 10.36 -7.64
CA ILE A 72 -4.25 9.58 -8.27
C ILE A 72 -3.77 9.06 -9.64
N LEU A 73 -3.21 9.92 -10.49
CA LEU A 73 -2.78 9.59 -11.86
C LEU A 73 -1.78 8.43 -11.90
N ARG A 74 -0.78 8.41 -10.99
CA ARG A 74 0.26 7.37 -10.93
C ARG A 74 -0.26 5.96 -10.64
N ARG A 75 -1.54 5.83 -10.21
CA ARG A 75 -2.22 4.55 -10.03
C ARG A 75 -2.73 3.99 -11.35
N PHE A 76 -3.17 4.86 -12.27
CA PHE A 76 -3.74 4.48 -13.57
C PHE A 76 -2.71 4.50 -14.70
N ILE A 77 -1.74 5.44 -14.66
CA ILE A 77 -0.68 5.58 -15.66
C ILE A 77 0.69 5.45 -14.96
N PRO A 78 1.20 4.23 -14.70
CA PRO A 78 2.42 4.03 -13.90
C PRO A 78 3.68 4.68 -14.46
N ILE A 79 3.77 4.89 -15.78
CA ILE A 79 4.92 5.55 -16.41
C ILE A 79 5.14 6.97 -15.87
N VAL A 80 4.12 7.67 -15.35
CA VAL A 80 4.31 9.02 -14.79
C VAL A 80 5.23 9.05 -13.57
N LYS A 81 5.47 7.90 -12.93
CA LYS A 81 6.41 7.78 -11.81
C LYS A 81 7.82 8.20 -12.20
N VAL A 82 8.20 8.07 -13.47
CA VAL A 82 9.55 8.44 -13.93
C VAL A 82 9.85 9.94 -13.82
N PHE A 83 8.83 10.76 -13.60
CA PHE A 83 8.96 12.20 -13.34
C PHE A 83 9.09 12.54 -11.84
N ASP A 84 9.09 11.53 -10.98
CA ASP A 84 9.39 11.63 -9.55
C ASP A 84 10.78 11.04 -9.30
N THR A 85 11.75 11.93 -9.11
CA THR A 85 13.17 11.55 -8.96
C THR A 85 13.41 10.63 -7.75
N GLU A 86 12.55 10.70 -6.72
CA GLU A 86 12.68 9.86 -5.53
C GLU A 86 12.21 8.42 -5.77
N SER A 87 11.39 8.24 -6.80
CA SER A 87 10.88 6.93 -7.22
C SER A 87 11.81 6.21 -8.21
N LEU A 88 12.86 6.88 -8.70
CA LEU A 88 13.82 6.33 -9.64
C LEU A 88 14.76 5.29 -8.98
N PRO A 89 15.37 4.38 -9.77
CA PRO A 89 16.37 3.44 -9.28
C PRO A 89 17.58 4.14 -8.62
N LYS A 90 18.18 3.50 -7.60
CA LYS A 90 19.36 4.01 -6.90
C LYS A 90 20.54 4.12 -7.87
N GLY A 91 21.08 5.33 -8.05
CA GLY A 91 22.21 5.62 -8.96
C GLY A 91 21.91 6.69 -10.02
N GLU A 92 20.62 6.94 -10.32
CA GLU A 92 20.16 8.01 -11.24
C GLU A 92 19.63 9.25 -10.51
N VAL A 93 19.72 9.27 -9.17
CA VAL A 93 19.39 10.46 -8.39
C VAL A 93 20.49 11.49 -8.65
N GLY A 94 20.28 12.34 -9.66
CA GLY A 94 21.11 13.52 -9.89
C GLY A 94 20.97 14.51 -8.73
N ASN A 95 21.62 15.67 -8.85
CA ASN A 95 21.49 16.77 -7.88
C ASN A 95 20.06 17.36 -7.78
N ASN A 96 19.13 16.90 -8.63
CA ASN A 96 17.75 17.36 -8.65
C ASN A 96 16.85 16.34 -7.94
N THR A 97 16.20 16.75 -6.85
CA THR A 97 15.22 15.98 -6.08
C THR A 97 13.84 16.65 -6.18
N GLY A 98 12.78 15.88 -6.44
CA GLY A 98 11.38 16.34 -6.50
C GLY A 98 10.55 15.69 -7.64
N LYS A 99 9.33 16.18 -7.82
CA LYS A 99 8.41 15.83 -8.93
C LYS A 99 8.39 16.97 -9.96
N ASP A 100 8.58 16.66 -11.25
CA ASP A 100 8.59 17.65 -12.33
C ASP A 100 7.31 17.55 -13.19
N PHE A 101 6.26 18.27 -12.76
CA PHE A 101 4.96 18.25 -13.44
C PHE A 101 4.96 18.95 -14.80
N SER A 102 5.80 19.98 -14.99
CA SER A 102 5.91 20.66 -16.28
C SER A 102 6.51 19.73 -17.31
N LYS A 103 7.65 19.09 -16.98
CA LYS A 103 8.30 18.12 -17.85
C LYS A 103 7.39 16.93 -18.12
N MET A 104 6.67 16.43 -17.11
CA MET A 104 5.65 15.38 -17.28
C MET A 104 4.60 15.77 -18.32
N SER A 105 3.98 16.94 -18.16
CA SER A 105 2.91 17.41 -19.04
C SER A 105 3.39 17.57 -20.47
N ASP A 106 4.52 18.27 -20.66
CA ASP A 106 5.10 18.53 -21.97
C ASP A 106 5.52 17.22 -22.66
N THR A 107 6.10 16.27 -21.91
CA THR A 107 6.54 14.97 -22.45
C THR A 107 5.36 14.08 -22.83
N LEU A 108 4.33 13.97 -21.98
CA LEU A 108 3.13 13.17 -22.28
C LEU A 108 2.38 13.73 -23.49
N LYS A 109 2.34 15.07 -23.65
CA LYS A 109 1.74 15.72 -24.82
C LYS A 109 2.41 15.28 -26.13
N ILE A 110 3.74 15.24 -26.14
CA ILE A 110 4.52 14.78 -27.30
C ILE A 110 4.25 13.30 -27.57
N ILE A 111 4.33 12.45 -26.55
CA ILE A 111 4.10 11.00 -26.67
C ILE A 111 2.70 10.70 -27.22
N PHE A 112 1.67 11.42 -26.75
CA PHE A 112 0.30 11.20 -27.21
C PHE A 112 0.06 11.65 -28.65
N LYS A 113 0.73 12.72 -29.09
CA LYS A 113 0.73 13.10 -30.51
C LYS A 113 1.37 12.03 -31.39
N GLU A 114 2.56 11.58 -31.00
CA GLU A 114 3.28 10.50 -31.68
C GLU A 114 2.45 9.20 -31.74
N LEU A 115 1.82 8.81 -30.63
CA LEU A 115 0.94 7.64 -30.56
C LEU A 115 -0.25 7.75 -31.52
N ASN A 116 -0.87 8.94 -31.62
CA ASN A 116 -1.95 9.20 -32.57
C ASN A 116 -1.48 9.05 -34.03
N GLU A 117 -0.29 9.56 -34.36
CA GLU A 117 0.27 9.42 -35.70
C GLU A 117 0.56 7.95 -36.05
N PHE A 118 1.20 7.20 -35.15
CA PHE A 118 1.39 5.76 -35.32
C PHE A 118 0.06 5.03 -35.47
N ARG A 119 -0.92 5.30 -34.59
CA ARG A 119 -2.24 4.68 -34.69
C ARG A 119 -2.86 4.93 -36.06
N ASN A 120 -2.83 6.18 -36.55
CA ASN A 120 -3.45 6.55 -37.82
C ASN A 120 -2.78 5.87 -39.01
N ASP A 121 -1.44 5.85 -39.06
CA ASP A 121 -0.71 5.20 -40.17
C ASP A 121 -0.85 3.67 -40.16
N TYR A 122 -1.03 3.05 -39.00
CA TYR A 122 -1.12 1.58 -38.87
C TYR A 122 -2.56 1.03 -38.87
N SER A 123 -3.58 1.90 -38.74
CA SER A 123 -5.01 1.50 -38.75
C SER A 123 -5.73 1.75 -40.07
N HIS A 124 -5.09 2.44 -41.02
CA HIS A 124 -5.64 2.79 -42.32
C HIS A 124 -4.67 2.45 -43.44
N TYR A 125 -5.17 1.99 -44.59
CA TYR A 125 -4.29 1.60 -45.70
C TYR A 125 -3.59 2.82 -46.34
N TYR A 126 -4.34 3.89 -46.61
CA TYR A 126 -3.90 5.01 -47.45
C TYR A 126 -4.09 6.38 -46.77
N SER A 127 -3.13 7.28 -47.02
CA SER A 127 -3.17 8.69 -46.65
C SER A 127 -3.08 9.57 -47.90
N THR A 128 -3.84 10.66 -47.95
CA THR A 128 -3.79 11.60 -49.08
C THR A 128 -2.44 12.31 -49.20
N GLU A 129 -1.67 12.38 -48.11
CA GLU A 129 -0.38 13.08 -48.04
C GLU A 129 0.81 12.12 -48.14
N LYS A 130 0.76 11.03 -47.35
CA LYS A 130 1.87 10.06 -47.23
C LYS A 130 1.72 8.86 -48.16
N GLU A 131 0.57 8.73 -48.82
CA GLU A 131 0.19 7.56 -49.59
C GLU A 131 0.18 6.28 -48.75
N ASP A 132 0.97 5.27 -49.15
CA ASP A 132 1.15 3.99 -48.46
C ASP A 132 2.33 4.00 -47.47
N LYS A 133 3.09 5.11 -47.40
CA LYS A 133 4.23 5.22 -46.47
C LYS A 133 3.75 5.27 -45.03
N ARG A 134 4.46 4.54 -44.16
CA ARG A 134 4.18 4.45 -42.72
C ARG A 134 5.17 5.29 -41.94
N LYS A 135 4.72 5.90 -40.85
CA LYS A 135 5.60 6.51 -39.86
C LYS A 135 6.52 5.46 -39.25
N ILE A 136 7.82 5.70 -39.38
CA ILE A 136 8.88 4.92 -38.73
C ILE A 136 9.82 5.82 -37.93
N THR A 137 9.97 7.09 -38.33
CA THR A 137 10.82 8.05 -37.63
C THR A 137 10.10 8.64 -36.41
N ILE A 138 10.84 8.77 -35.31
CA ILE A 138 10.37 9.35 -34.04
C ILE A 138 11.13 10.63 -33.69
N SER A 139 10.52 11.50 -32.88
CA SER A 139 11.19 12.68 -32.34
C SER A 139 12.33 12.32 -31.37
N ASP A 140 13.24 13.26 -31.16
CA ASP A 140 14.38 13.11 -30.24
C ASP A 140 13.91 12.95 -28.80
N GLU A 141 12.85 13.68 -28.43
CA GLU A 141 12.22 13.57 -27.12
C GLU A 141 11.66 12.17 -26.90
N LEU A 142 10.97 11.59 -27.89
CA LEU A 142 10.43 10.24 -27.79
C LEU A 142 11.55 9.18 -27.75
N ALA A 143 12.58 9.32 -28.59
CA ALA A 143 13.73 8.40 -28.60
C ALA A 143 14.45 8.37 -27.25
N ASN A 144 14.76 9.55 -26.71
CA ASN A 144 15.38 9.69 -25.39
C ASN A 144 14.49 9.11 -24.29
N PHE A 145 13.20 9.44 -24.32
CA PHE A 145 12.23 8.93 -23.35
C PHE A 145 12.15 7.40 -23.36
N LEU A 146 12.05 6.76 -24.53
CA LEU A 146 11.95 5.31 -24.64
C LEU A 146 13.25 4.63 -24.16
N ASN A 147 14.43 5.12 -24.57
CA ASN A 147 15.71 4.52 -24.19
C ASN A 147 15.97 4.61 -22.68
N GLU A 148 15.76 5.80 -22.07
CA GLU A 148 15.90 5.96 -20.63
C GLU A 148 14.93 5.06 -19.86
N ASN A 149 13.65 5.09 -20.25
CA ASN A 149 12.62 4.39 -19.48
C ASN A 149 12.66 2.87 -19.69
N PHE A 150 13.20 2.38 -20.80
CA PHE A 150 13.46 0.95 -20.98
C PHE A 150 14.55 0.44 -20.03
N LYS A 151 15.65 1.18 -19.84
CA LYS A 151 16.66 0.86 -18.82
C LYS A 151 16.06 0.88 -17.41
N ARG A 152 15.21 1.87 -17.12
CA ARG A 152 14.47 1.93 -15.86
C ARG A 152 13.50 0.75 -15.70
N ALA A 153 12.83 0.31 -16.77
CA ALA A 153 11.96 -0.86 -16.77
C ALA A 153 12.74 -2.13 -16.39
N ILE A 154 13.97 -2.31 -16.90
CA ILE A 154 14.87 -3.40 -16.51
C ILE A 154 15.17 -3.33 -15.00
N ALA A 155 15.58 -2.16 -14.51
CA ALA A 155 15.90 -1.98 -13.08
C ALA A 155 14.68 -2.20 -12.17
N TYR A 156 13.51 -1.69 -12.56
CA TYR A 156 12.25 -1.91 -11.83
C TYR A 156 11.84 -3.37 -11.81
N THR A 157 11.99 -4.06 -12.94
CA THR A 157 11.68 -5.50 -13.05
C THR A 157 12.62 -6.32 -12.17
N LYS A 158 13.93 -6.05 -12.19
CA LYS A 158 14.91 -6.66 -11.27
C LYS A 158 14.52 -6.48 -9.80
N LYS A 159 14.11 -5.27 -9.41
CA LYS A 159 13.70 -4.97 -8.04
C LYS A 159 12.40 -5.70 -7.67
N ARG A 160 11.39 -5.65 -8.55
CA ARG A 160 10.07 -6.26 -8.34
C ARG A 160 10.16 -7.78 -8.23
N PHE A 161 10.94 -8.40 -9.10
CA PHE A 161 11.10 -9.86 -9.20
C PHE A 161 12.41 -10.36 -8.59
N LYS A 162 12.96 -9.63 -7.61
CA LYS A 162 14.18 -10.05 -6.88
C LYS A 162 14.02 -11.46 -6.32
N GLY A 163 14.84 -12.41 -6.71
CA GLY A 163 14.74 -13.81 -6.28
C GLY A 163 13.73 -14.64 -7.05
N VAL A 164 13.09 -14.10 -8.10
CA VAL A 164 12.44 -14.89 -9.16
C VAL A 164 13.38 -14.95 -10.37
N PHE A 165 13.92 -13.79 -10.77
CA PHE A 165 14.94 -13.69 -11.83
C PHE A 165 16.32 -13.40 -11.24
N THR A 166 17.34 -13.91 -11.93
CA THR A 166 18.76 -13.62 -11.73
C THR A 166 19.22 -12.51 -12.66
N GLU A 167 20.42 -11.97 -12.43
CA GLU A 167 20.97 -10.89 -13.27
C GLU A 167 21.17 -11.32 -14.72
N LYS A 168 21.56 -12.59 -14.93
CA LYS A 168 21.75 -13.20 -16.26
C LYS A 168 20.45 -13.25 -17.07
N ASP A 169 19.31 -13.38 -16.40
CA ASP A 169 18.01 -13.43 -17.07
C ASP A 169 17.66 -12.13 -17.81
N PHE A 170 18.34 -11.02 -17.50
CA PHE A 170 18.11 -9.73 -18.15
C PHE A 170 19.06 -9.44 -19.31
N GLU A 171 20.00 -10.33 -19.66
CA GLU A 171 20.94 -10.13 -20.78
C GLU A 171 20.21 -9.93 -22.11
N LEU A 172 19.16 -10.72 -22.37
CA LEU A 172 18.34 -10.57 -23.58
C LEU A 172 17.70 -9.18 -23.64
N ALA A 173 17.12 -8.71 -22.53
CA ALA A 173 16.50 -7.39 -22.45
C ALA A 173 17.53 -6.27 -22.62
N ASN A 174 18.72 -6.39 -22.03
CA ASN A 174 19.79 -5.39 -22.15
C ASN A 174 20.27 -5.19 -23.60
N ASN A 175 20.19 -6.22 -24.43
CA ASN A 175 20.63 -6.20 -25.82
C ASN A 175 19.57 -5.68 -26.82
N ILE A 176 18.37 -5.34 -26.35
CA ILE A 176 17.29 -4.85 -27.21
C ILE A 176 17.53 -3.39 -27.60
N GLN A 177 17.51 -3.13 -28.91
CA GLN A 177 17.49 -1.79 -29.48
C GLN A 177 16.06 -1.39 -29.86
N LEU A 178 15.59 -0.26 -29.37
CA LEU A 178 14.24 0.26 -29.62
C LEU A 178 14.15 1.11 -30.90
N PHE A 179 15.26 1.63 -31.38
CA PHE A 179 15.36 2.41 -32.61
C PHE A 179 16.79 2.31 -33.17
N ASN A 180 16.95 2.54 -34.47
CA ASN A 180 18.26 2.58 -35.13
C ASN A 180 18.92 3.97 -35.01
N LYS A 181 20.12 4.13 -35.59
CA LYS A 181 20.87 5.41 -35.54
C LYS A 181 20.13 6.57 -36.22
N ASP A 182 19.29 6.24 -37.21
CA ASP A 182 18.49 7.21 -37.98
C ASP A 182 17.15 7.53 -37.30
N LYS A 183 16.98 7.11 -36.03
CA LYS A 183 15.77 7.30 -35.21
C LYS A 183 14.53 6.67 -35.85
N GLU A 184 14.71 5.61 -36.63
CA GLU A 184 13.62 4.75 -37.06
C GLU A 184 13.33 3.74 -35.94
N ILE A 185 12.08 3.72 -35.49
CA ILE A 185 11.62 2.84 -34.42
C ILE A 185 11.64 1.38 -34.90
N THR A 186 12.16 0.49 -34.07
CA THR A 186 12.11 -0.96 -34.33
C THR A 186 10.75 -1.53 -33.92
N GLU A 187 10.45 -2.75 -34.34
CA GLU A 187 9.25 -3.47 -33.90
C GLU A 187 9.16 -3.61 -32.39
N LYS A 188 10.31 -3.84 -31.74
CA LYS A 188 10.44 -3.89 -30.28
C LYS A 188 10.25 -2.50 -29.66
N GLY A 189 10.72 -1.44 -30.31
CA GLY A 189 10.46 -0.06 -29.91
C GLY A 189 8.98 0.29 -29.89
N LEU A 190 8.28 0.02 -31.01
CA LEU A 190 6.84 0.28 -31.11
C LEU A 190 6.05 -0.62 -30.16
N ALA A 191 6.51 -1.86 -29.96
CA ALA A 191 5.91 -2.78 -29.00
C ALA A 191 5.98 -2.24 -27.57
N PHE A 192 7.15 -1.73 -27.16
CA PHE A 192 7.35 -1.13 -25.86
C PHE A 192 6.50 0.13 -25.67
N LEU A 193 6.50 1.05 -26.64
CA LEU A 193 5.67 2.27 -26.61
C LEU A 193 4.18 1.94 -26.44
N THR A 194 3.67 0.99 -27.22
CA THR A 194 2.26 0.60 -27.17
C THR A 194 1.94 -0.06 -25.82
N SER A 195 2.81 -0.94 -25.33
CA SER A 195 2.61 -1.69 -24.07
C SER A 195 2.51 -0.80 -22.83
N ILE A 196 3.14 0.39 -22.83
CA ILE A 196 3.01 1.38 -21.75
C ILE A 196 1.54 1.74 -21.50
N PHE A 197 0.71 1.77 -22.56
CA PHE A 197 -0.69 2.22 -22.51
C PHE A 197 -1.71 1.10 -22.70
N LEU A 198 -1.26 -0.15 -22.68
CA LEU A 198 -2.13 -1.34 -22.62
C LEU A 198 -2.28 -1.82 -21.18
N GLU A 199 -3.40 -2.49 -20.88
CA GLU A 199 -3.47 -3.34 -19.69
C GLU A 199 -2.53 -4.54 -19.87
N ARG A 200 -2.03 -5.09 -18.76
CA ARG A 200 -0.98 -6.12 -18.79
C ARG A 200 -1.37 -7.38 -19.59
N GLU A 201 -2.64 -7.81 -19.50
CA GLU A 201 -3.12 -8.98 -20.26
C GLU A 201 -3.07 -8.73 -21.77
N TYR A 202 -3.51 -7.56 -22.24
CA TYR A 202 -3.44 -7.22 -23.66
C TYR A 202 -2.01 -6.95 -24.14
N ALA A 203 -1.14 -6.38 -23.30
CA ALA A 203 0.28 -6.25 -23.61
C ALA A 203 0.92 -7.65 -23.76
N PHE A 204 0.58 -8.59 -22.88
CA PHE A 204 1.04 -9.98 -22.96
C PHE A 204 0.63 -10.61 -24.31
N GLN A 205 -0.65 -10.52 -24.68
CA GLN A 205 -1.16 -11.01 -25.95
C GLN A 205 -0.46 -10.35 -27.15
N PHE A 206 -0.31 -9.03 -27.14
CA PHE A 206 0.32 -8.27 -28.20
C PHE A 206 1.75 -8.73 -28.48
N ILE A 207 2.56 -8.81 -27.41
CA ILE A 207 3.98 -9.15 -27.48
C ILE A 207 4.20 -10.61 -27.92
N SER A 208 3.25 -11.51 -27.63
CA SER A 208 3.36 -12.95 -27.94
C SER A 208 3.48 -13.27 -29.43
N LYS A 209 3.13 -12.34 -30.33
CA LYS A 209 3.22 -12.52 -31.79
C LYS A 209 4.40 -11.78 -32.44
N ILE A 210 5.22 -11.09 -31.65
CA ILE A 210 6.37 -10.29 -32.12
C ILE A 210 7.64 -11.13 -32.05
N GLU A 211 8.46 -11.06 -33.11
CA GLU A 211 9.71 -11.82 -33.19
C GLU A 211 10.67 -11.49 -32.03
N GLY A 212 11.26 -12.53 -31.44
CA GLY A 212 12.17 -12.42 -30.29
C GLY A 212 11.51 -12.12 -28.95
N LEU A 213 10.18 -11.93 -28.89
CA LEU A 213 9.43 -11.70 -27.65
C LEU A 213 8.35 -12.76 -27.36
N LYS A 214 8.21 -13.76 -28.24
CA LYS A 214 7.23 -14.85 -28.12
C LYS A 214 7.52 -15.82 -26.97
N GLY A 215 8.80 -16.01 -26.64
CA GLY A 215 9.25 -17.07 -25.73
C GLY A 215 8.84 -16.84 -24.27
N THR A 216 8.60 -17.94 -23.57
CA THR A 216 8.14 -18.04 -22.16
C THR A 216 8.70 -19.26 -21.45
N GLN A 217 9.32 -20.17 -22.18
CA GLN A 217 9.86 -21.43 -21.73
C GLN A 217 11.11 -21.28 -20.84
N LYS A 218 11.82 -20.14 -20.93
CA LYS A 218 12.98 -19.83 -20.08
C LYS A 218 12.83 -18.53 -19.32
N SER A 219 13.55 -18.43 -18.20
CA SER A 219 13.58 -17.25 -17.34
C SER A 219 14.01 -15.97 -18.08
N GLU A 220 14.93 -16.05 -19.04
CA GLU A 220 15.41 -14.87 -19.78
C GLU A 220 14.29 -14.24 -20.63
N TYR A 221 13.46 -15.07 -21.26
CA TYR A 221 12.33 -14.59 -22.04
C TYR A 221 11.22 -14.03 -21.16
N ARG A 222 10.93 -14.68 -20.02
CA ARG A 222 9.94 -14.18 -19.05
C ARG A 222 10.34 -12.83 -18.48
N ALA A 223 11.61 -12.69 -18.08
CA ALA A 223 12.17 -11.43 -17.61
C ALA A 223 12.04 -10.34 -18.68
N THR A 224 12.36 -10.66 -19.93
CA THR A 224 12.20 -9.73 -21.06
C THR A 224 10.75 -9.28 -21.26
N ARG A 225 9.77 -10.19 -21.21
CA ARG A 225 8.34 -9.81 -21.30
C ARG A 225 7.90 -8.93 -20.14
N GLU A 226 8.35 -9.21 -18.93
CA GLU A 226 8.07 -8.35 -17.77
C GLU A 226 8.64 -6.94 -17.90
N VAL A 227 9.82 -6.80 -18.53
CA VAL A 227 10.39 -5.48 -18.84
C VAL A 227 9.46 -4.69 -19.77
N PHE A 228 8.90 -5.32 -20.80
CA PHE A 228 7.97 -4.65 -21.71
C PHE A 228 6.63 -4.28 -21.04
N MET A 229 6.21 -5.05 -20.03
CA MET A 229 4.97 -4.84 -19.29
C MET A 229 5.16 -4.03 -17.99
N ALA A 230 6.33 -3.45 -17.76
CA ALA A 230 6.68 -2.79 -16.51
C ALA A 230 5.79 -1.57 -16.20
N TYR A 231 5.32 -0.87 -17.23
CA TYR A 231 4.58 0.39 -17.11
C TYR A 231 3.15 0.35 -17.62
N CYS A 232 2.62 -0.83 -17.96
CA CYS A 232 1.23 -1.00 -18.40
C CYS A 232 0.25 -0.24 -17.51
N VAL A 233 -0.79 0.32 -18.13
CA VAL A 233 -1.83 1.08 -17.43
C VAL A 233 -2.72 0.16 -16.59
N ASN A 234 -3.35 0.75 -15.58
CA ASN A 234 -4.49 0.15 -14.89
C ASN A 234 -5.72 0.97 -15.27
N LEU A 235 -6.77 0.34 -15.79
CA LEU A 235 -8.00 1.05 -16.13
C LEU A 235 -8.84 1.35 -14.87
N PRO A 236 -9.67 2.42 -14.91
CA PRO A 236 -10.59 2.74 -13.84
C PRO A 236 -11.79 1.80 -13.88
N HIS A 237 -11.59 0.61 -13.32
CA HIS A 237 -12.68 -0.30 -12.96
C HIS A 237 -13.12 0.02 -11.53
N ASP A 238 -14.42 0.01 -11.23
CA ASP A 238 -14.83 0.05 -9.83
C ASP A 238 -14.20 -1.15 -9.13
N LYS A 239 -13.57 -0.92 -7.96
CA LYS A 239 -13.02 -2.00 -7.14
C LYS A 239 -14.09 -3.09 -7.06
N PHE A 240 -13.73 -4.32 -7.42
CA PHE A 240 -14.66 -5.43 -7.43
C PHE A 240 -15.27 -5.62 -6.04
N ILE A 241 -16.49 -5.10 -5.84
CA ILE A 241 -17.33 -5.41 -4.69
C ILE A 241 -18.05 -6.70 -5.09
N SER A 242 -17.65 -7.80 -4.46
CA SER A 242 -18.39 -9.06 -4.55
C SER A 242 -19.86 -8.83 -4.21
N GLU A 243 -20.78 -9.41 -4.95
CA GLU A 243 -22.18 -9.50 -4.49
C GLU A 243 -22.28 -10.33 -3.20
N ASP A 244 -21.41 -11.35 -3.05
CA ASP A 244 -21.22 -12.11 -1.81
C ASP A 244 -19.95 -11.67 -1.07
N ALA A 245 -20.09 -10.73 -0.13
CA ALA A 245 -18.99 -10.21 0.68
C ALA A 245 -18.33 -11.29 1.54
N LYS A 246 -19.12 -12.25 2.07
CA LYS A 246 -18.63 -13.32 2.93
C LYS A 246 -17.75 -14.28 2.13
N GLN A 247 -18.20 -14.71 0.96
CA GLN A 247 -17.41 -15.59 0.09
C GLN A 247 -16.08 -14.93 -0.31
N SER A 248 -16.10 -13.64 -0.70
CA SER A 248 -14.88 -12.91 -1.04
C SER A 248 -13.91 -12.81 0.16
N PHE A 249 -14.45 -12.62 1.35
CA PHE A 249 -13.66 -12.52 2.57
C PHE A 249 -13.06 -13.86 2.98
N SER A 250 -13.83 -14.95 2.90
CA SER A 250 -13.33 -16.32 3.13
C SER A 250 -12.12 -16.62 2.25
N LEU A 251 -12.13 -16.16 1.00
CA LEU A 251 -11.06 -16.41 0.03
C LEU A 251 -9.80 -15.59 0.31
N ASP A 252 -9.96 -14.36 0.78
CA ASP A 252 -8.85 -13.57 1.30
C ASP A 252 -8.14 -14.30 2.45
N ILE A 253 -8.91 -14.91 3.37
CA ILE A 253 -8.35 -15.68 4.50
C ILE A 253 -7.56 -16.90 4.01
N ILE A 254 -8.12 -17.75 3.15
CA ILE A 254 -7.40 -18.95 2.66
C ILE A 254 -6.16 -18.56 1.85
N SER A 255 -6.25 -17.51 1.02
CA SER A 255 -5.09 -17.03 0.27
C SER A 255 -3.98 -16.55 1.20
N GLU A 256 -4.32 -15.97 2.35
CA GLU A 256 -3.35 -15.52 3.35
C GLU A 256 -2.70 -16.69 4.10
N LEU A 257 -3.47 -17.74 4.42
CA LEU A 257 -2.99 -18.96 5.09
C LEU A 257 -1.99 -19.77 4.24
N ASN A 258 -2.06 -19.63 2.91
CA ASN A 258 -1.20 -20.35 1.96
C ASN A 258 0.08 -19.59 1.58
N ARG A 259 0.31 -18.41 2.16
CA ARG A 259 1.50 -17.60 1.91
C ARG A 259 2.43 -17.64 3.13
N CYS A 260 3.73 -17.81 2.87
CA CYS A 260 4.74 -17.77 3.92
C CYS A 260 4.85 -16.34 4.50
N PRO A 261 4.80 -16.15 5.83
CA PRO A 261 5.02 -14.84 6.43
C PRO A 261 6.43 -14.30 6.13
N GLN A 262 6.54 -13.00 5.83
CA GLN A 262 7.83 -12.35 5.57
C GLN A 262 8.84 -12.55 6.71
N THR A 263 8.39 -12.49 7.96
CA THR A 263 9.23 -12.72 9.16
C THR A 263 9.88 -14.10 9.13
N LEU A 264 9.15 -15.15 8.71
CA LEU A 264 9.70 -16.49 8.54
C LEU A 264 10.56 -16.58 7.27
N PHE A 265 10.08 -16.06 6.14
CA PHE A 265 10.79 -16.09 4.86
C PHE A 265 12.20 -15.48 4.94
N ASN A 266 12.35 -14.41 5.73
CA ASN A 266 13.62 -13.72 5.94
C ASN A 266 14.68 -14.54 6.67
N VAL A 267 14.27 -15.58 7.41
CA VAL A 267 15.17 -16.38 8.25
C VAL A 267 15.25 -17.83 7.82
N ILE A 268 14.44 -18.32 6.87
CA ILE A 268 14.63 -19.66 6.31
C ILE A 268 15.82 -19.69 5.35
N THR A 269 16.46 -20.85 5.22
CA THR A 269 17.61 -21.06 4.31
C THR A 269 17.23 -20.81 2.84
N GLU A 270 18.20 -20.49 1.98
CA GLU A 270 17.95 -20.26 0.55
C GLU A 270 17.24 -21.44 -0.12
N LYS A 271 17.63 -22.67 0.24
CA LYS A 271 16.98 -23.92 -0.21
C LYS A 271 15.50 -23.98 0.17
N GLU A 272 15.14 -23.53 1.36
CA GLU A 272 13.74 -23.49 1.80
C GLU A 272 12.98 -22.33 1.15
N GLN A 273 13.63 -21.19 0.90
CA GLN A 273 13.03 -20.06 0.17
C GLN A 273 12.59 -20.44 -1.24
N GLU A 274 13.29 -21.35 -1.91
CA GLU A 274 12.95 -21.83 -3.25
C GLU A 274 11.54 -22.41 -3.34
N LYS A 275 11.01 -23.01 -2.26
CA LYS A 275 9.65 -23.58 -2.22
C LYS A 275 8.54 -22.53 -2.32
N PHE A 276 8.82 -21.27 -1.98
CA PHE A 276 7.88 -20.14 -2.09
C PHE A 276 8.13 -19.28 -3.32
N ARG A 277 9.20 -19.60 -4.07
CA ARG A 277 9.44 -19.04 -5.38
C ARG A 277 8.56 -19.78 -6.40
N PRO A 278 8.18 -19.11 -7.48
CA PRO A 278 7.40 -19.75 -8.52
C PRO A 278 8.22 -20.90 -9.13
N THR A 279 7.75 -22.14 -8.95
CA THR A 279 8.32 -23.31 -9.60
C THR A 279 7.28 -23.85 -10.57
N ILE A 280 7.65 -23.93 -11.84
CA ILE A 280 6.88 -24.66 -12.85
C ILE A 280 7.05 -26.14 -12.50
N ASN A 281 5.97 -26.82 -12.12
CA ASN A 281 6.01 -28.23 -11.78
C ASN A 281 6.50 -29.06 -12.98
N GLN A 282 7.07 -30.25 -12.77
CA GLN A 282 7.57 -31.10 -13.87
C GLN A 282 6.46 -31.44 -14.87
N GLN A 283 5.21 -31.59 -14.40
CA GLN A 283 4.02 -31.77 -15.24
C GLN A 283 3.66 -30.51 -16.04
N GLU A 284 3.83 -29.32 -15.47
CA GLU A 284 3.63 -28.05 -16.18
C GLU A 284 4.76 -27.83 -17.18
N LYS A 285 6.01 -28.19 -16.86
CA LYS A 285 7.11 -28.23 -17.83
C LYS A 285 6.84 -29.22 -18.95
N ASN A 286 6.35 -30.42 -18.63
CA ASN A 286 6.01 -31.43 -19.63
C ASN A 286 4.78 -31.02 -20.45
N ASN A 287 3.78 -30.34 -19.88
CA ASN A 287 2.65 -29.79 -20.62
C ASN A 287 3.08 -28.61 -21.48
N ILE A 288 3.96 -27.72 -21.00
CA ILE A 288 4.56 -26.65 -21.79
C ILE A 288 5.37 -27.26 -22.94
N ILE A 289 6.20 -28.28 -22.69
CA ILE A 289 7.01 -28.97 -23.71
C ILE A 289 6.13 -29.76 -24.69
N ASN A 290 5.10 -30.45 -24.22
CA ASN A 290 4.20 -31.27 -25.06
C ASN A 290 3.18 -30.42 -25.82
N ASN A 291 2.79 -29.25 -25.30
CA ASN A 291 1.94 -28.26 -25.98
C ASN A 291 2.77 -27.22 -26.76
N SER A 292 4.09 -27.38 -26.83
CA SER A 292 4.96 -26.56 -27.70
C SER A 292 4.92 -27.02 -29.17
N VAL A 293 3.72 -27.22 -29.72
CA VAL A 293 3.39 -27.07 -31.15
C VAL A 293 1.90 -26.68 -31.26
N PRO A 294 1.51 -25.95 -32.31
CA PRO A 294 1.15 -24.55 -32.29
C PRO A 294 -0.37 -24.35 -32.16
N TYR A 295 -0.95 -24.37 -30.96
CA TYR A 295 -2.23 -23.68 -30.74
C TYR A 295 -2.36 -23.17 -29.30
N ASP A 296 -2.94 -21.98 -29.26
CA ASP A 296 -3.41 -21.18 -28.13
C ASP A 296 -2.39 -20.47 -27.23
N ILE A 297 -2.65 -19.17 -27.12
CA ILE A 297 -2.05 -18.17 -26.25
C ILE A 297 -1.84 -18.80 -24.87
N GLU A 298 -0.61 -18.74 -24.33
CA GLU A 298 -0.39 -19.07 -22.92
C GLU A 298 -1.43 -18.36 -22.07
N ASP A 299 -2.18 -19.12 -21.26
CA ASP A 299 -3.15 -18.51 -20.36
C ASP A 299 -2.41 -17.51 -19.47
N TYR A 300 -2.76 -16.22 -19.59
CA TYR A 300 -2.12 -15.16 -18.82
C TYR A 300 -2.21 -15.44 -17.31
N GLU A 301 -3.24 -16.16 -16.87
CA GLU A 301 -3.41 -16.60 -15.48
C GLU A 301 -2.35 -17.63 -15.08
N GLU A 302 -2.06 -18.61 -15.94
CA GLU A 302 -1.01 -19.61 -15.72
C GLU A 302 0.37 -18.94 -15.70
N TYR A 303 0.60 -18.00 -16.61
CA TYR A 303 1.83 -17.19 -16.63
C TYR A 303 2.02 -16.42 -15.31
N VAL A 304 1.01 -15.68 -14.86
CA VAL A 304 1.05 -14.90 -13.61
C VAL A 304 1.28 -15.81 -12.40
N ASN A 305 0.60 -16.95 -12.33
CA ASN A 305 0.82 -17.95 -11.28
C ASN A 305 2.27 -18.46 -11.27
N SER A 306 2.85 -18.68 -12.45
CA SER A 306 4.23 -19.14 -12.62
C SER A 306 5.32 -18.10 -12.30
N ILE A 307 4.96 -16.85 -11.96
CA ILE A 307 5.91 -15.80 -11.56
C ILE A 307 5.55 -15.15 -10.20
N THR A 308 4.43 -15.55 -9.58
CA THR A 308 3.95 -14.99 -8.30
C THR A 308 4.56 -15.72 -7.12
N LYS A 309 5.19 -14.98 -6.20
CA LYS A 309 5.73 -15.54 -4.95
C LYS A 309 4.61 -15.83 -3.94
N LYS A 310 4.69 -16.95 -3.25
CA LYS A 310 3.77 -17.31 -2.15
C LYS A 310 4.23 -16.70 -0.81
N ILE A 311 4.33 -15.36 -0.73
CA ILE A 311 4.81 -14.63 0.46
C ILE A 311 3.80 -13.55 0.85
N ARG A 312 3.55 -13.37 2.16
CA ARG A 312 2.76 -12.25 2.71
C ARG A 312 3.67 -11.23 3.40
N TYR A 313 3.49 -9.95 3.06
CA TYR A 313 4.38 -8.85 3.46
C TYR A 313 3.94 -8.12 4.73
N ASP A 314 2.63 -7.94 4.91
CA ASP A 314 2.04 -7.25 6.05
C ASP A 314 1.16 -8.21 6.85
N ASN A 315 1.07 -8.02 8.17
CA ASN A 315 0.14 -8.80 8.99
C ASN A 315 -1.29 -8.27 8.82
N ARG A 316 -2.10 -9.00 8.04
CA ARG A 316 -3.52 -8.67 7.78
C ARG A 316 -4.47 -9.25 8.83
N PHE A 317 -3.99 -10.04 9.79
CA PHE A 317 -4.83 -10.68 10.80
C PHE A 317 -5.72 -9.69 11.57
N PRO A 318 -5.23 -8.56 12.11
CA PRO A 318 -6.09 -7.64 12.87
C PRO A 318 -7.25 -7.10 12.03
N PHE A 319 -6.99 -6.79 10.75
CA PHE A 319 -8.01 -6.35 9.82
C PHE A 319 -9.05 -7.46 9.55
N PHE A 320 -8.59 -8.69 9.29
CA PHE A 320 -9.48 -9.82 9.09
C PHE A 320 -10.30 -10.14 10.33
N ALA A 321 -9.70 -10.12 11.52
CA ALA A 321 -10.40 -10.36 12.77
C ALA A 321 -11.54 -9.35 13.00
N LEU A 322 -11.28 -8.06 12.83
CA LEU A 322 -12.32 -7.02 12.98
C LEU A 322 -13.41 -7.15 11.90
N LYS A 323 -13.01 -7.40 10.65
CA LYS A 323 -13.95 -7.63 9.55
C LYS A 323 -14.83 -8.85 9.79
N PHE A 324 -14.26 -9.94 10.28
CA PHE A 324 -15.01 -11.12 10.68
C PHE A 324 -16.03 -10.80 11.76
N ILE A 325 -15.61 -10.17 12.86
CA ILE A 325 -16.50 -9.78 13.96
C ILE A 325 -17.67 -8.93 13.46
N ASP A 326 -17.41 -7.96 12.58
CA ASP A 326 -18.44 -7.10 11.99
C ASP A 326 -19.39 -7.88 11.05
N GLU A 327 -18.87 -8.74 10.17
CA GLU A 327 -19.65 -9.46 9.14
C GLU A 327 -20.46 -10.64 9.70
N THR A 328 -19.93 -11.34 10.72
CA THR A 328 -20.64 -12.42 11.41
C THR A 328 -21.47 -11.92 12.58
N GLN A 329 -21.40 -10.63 12.89
CA GLN A 329 -22.14 -9.98 13.97
C GLN A 329 -21.86 -10.62 15.35
N VAL A 330 -20.62 -11.02 15.58
CA VAL A 330 -20.16 -11.58 16.87
C VAL A 330 -20.52 -10.66 18.03
N PHE A 331 -20.46 -9.35 17.82
CA PHE A 331 -20.91 -8.35 18.80
C PHE A 331 -22.27 -7.76 18.40
N GLU A 332 -23.21 -7.83 19.32
CA GLU A 332 -24.53 -7.22 19.17
C GLU A 332 -24.43 -5.70 19.29
N LYS A 333 -23.75 -5.20 20.32
CA LYS A 333 -23.74 -3.78 20.70
C LYS A 333 -22.38 -3.10 20.53
N ILE A 334 -21.29 -3.85 20.59
CA ILE A 334 -19.96 -3.26 20.40
C ILE A 334 -19.76 -2.84 18.93
N ARG A 335 -19.26 -1.62 18.70
CA ARG A 335 -18.88 -1.10 17.37
C ARG A 335 -17.46 -0.58 17.40
N PHE A 336 -16.71 -0.81 16.33
CA PHE A 336 -15.34 -0.33 16.20
C PHE A 336 -15.28 1.09 15.64
N GLN A 337 -14.22 1.81 16.00
CA GLN A 337 -13.94 3.13 15.45
C GLN A 337 -13.45 3.02 14.01
N ILE A 338 -14.14 3.69 13.09
CA ILE A 338 -13.80 3.78 11.67
C ILE A 338 -13.26 5.18 11.37
N ASP A 339 -12.13 5.28 10.67
CA ASP A 339 -11.68 6.52 10.02
C ASP A 339 -12.30 6.57 8.62
N LEU A 340 -13.16 7.56 8.38
CA LEU A 340 -13.86 7.76 7.10
C LEU A 340 -12.96 8.44 6.06
N GLY A 341 -11.89 9.11 6.49
CA GLY A 341 -11.01 9.91 5.65
C GLY A 341 -11.08 11.40 5.96
N GLU A 342 -10.45 12.20 5.10
CA GLU A 342 -10.16 13.61 5.34
C GLU A 342 -11.27 14.51 4.78
N ILE A 343 -11.88 15.31 5.67
CA ILE A 343 -12.96 16.24 5.33
C ILE A 343 -12.45 17.69 5.26
N LEU A 344 -12.90 18.43 4.25
CA LEU A 344 -12.70 19.87 4.13
C LEU A 344 -13.74 20.60 5.00
N LEU A 345 -13.27 21.27 6.05
CA LEU A 345 -14.13 22.05 6.94
C LEU A 345 -14.34 23.46 6.45
N ASP A 346 -13.27 24.13 6.02
CA ASP A 346 -13.33 25.53 5.57
C ASP A 346 -12.16 25.87 4.65
N GLU A 347 -12.31 26.94 3.89
CA GLU A 347 -11.32 27.42 2.94
C GLU A 347 -11.31 28.94 2.88
N TYR A 348 -10.13 29.54 3.06
CA TYR A 348 -9.99 30.99 3.08
C TYR A 348 -8.57 31.43 2.69
N THR A 349 -8.44 32.70 2.29
CA THR A 349 -7.15 33.28 1.90
C THR A 349 -6.31 33.66 3.12
N LYS A 350 -5.02 33.31 3.09
CA LYS A 350 -4.04 33.67 4.11
C LYS A 350 -2.80 34.27 3.44
N GLN A 351 -2.37 35.41 3.96
CA GLN A 351 -1.08 36.01 3.59
C GLN A 351 0.07 35.08 4.03
N LEU A 352 0.96 34.76 3.09
CA LEU A 352 2.20 34.03 3.28
C LEU A 352 3.27 34.72 2.42
N ALA A 353 4.36 35.19 3.01
CA ALA A 353 5.45 35.84 2.26
C ALA A 353 4.96 36.99 1.33
N ASN A 354 4.04 37.82 1.82
CA ASN A 354 3.37 38.92 1.08
C ASN A 354 2.47 38.49 -0.09
N ASN A 355 2.26 37.20 -0.29
CA ASN A 355 1.35 36.65 -1.29
C ASN A 355 0.09 36.08 -0.64
N GLU A 356 -1.02 36.13 -1.37
CA GLU A 356 -2.27 35.52 -0.97
C GLU A 356 -2.30 34.04 -1.35
N GLU A 357 -2.24 33.15 -0.35
CA GLU A 357 -2.38 31.72 -0.56
C GLU A 357 -3.72 31.20 -0.04
N LYS A 358 -4.28 30.22 -0.76
CA LYS A 358 -5.51 29.52 -0.36
C LYS A 358 -5.19 28.52 0.74
N ARG A 359 -5.73 28.73 1.95
CA ARG A 359 -5.60 27.79 3.06
C ARG A 359 -6.86 26.93 3.17
N GLN A 360 -6.64 25.63 3.21
CA GLN A 360 -7.68 24.65 3.54
C GLN A 360 -7.56 24.23 5.01
N VAL A 361 -8.71 24.08 5.66
CA VAL A 361 -8.80 23.54 7.02
C VAL A 361 -9.45 22.18 6.92
N VAL A 362 -8.67 21.15 7.22
CA VAL A 362 -9.01 19.75 6.99
C VAL A 362 -8.92 18.96 8.29
N GLN A 363 -9.69 17.88 8.40
CA GLN A 363 -9.67 17.00 9.56
C GLN A 363 -10.15 15.58 9.17
N ASN A 364 -9.53 14.53 9.70
CA ASN A 364 -10.06 13.17 9.53
C ASN A 364 -11.37 12.99 10.31
N ALA A 365 -12.38 12.43 9.67
CA ALA A 365 -13.69 12.18 10.27
C ALA A 365 -13.76 10.75 10.84
N LYS A 366 -13.96 10.61 12.15
CA LYS A 366 -14.10 9.31 12.83
C LYS A 366 -15.55 9.01 13.17
N ALA A 367 -15.91 7.75 13.05
CA ALA A 367 -17.25 7.22 13.31
C ALA A 367 -17.19 5.92 14.11
N PHE A 368 -18.33 5.47 14.65
CA PHE A 368 -18.51 4.11 15.15
C PHE A 368 -19.61 3.42 14.36
N GLY A 369 -19.35 2.20 13.90
CA GLY A 369 -20.28 1.41 13.11
C GLY A 369 -19.57 0.18 12.55
N ARG A 370 -20.26 -0.61 11.75
CA ARG A 370 -19.62 -1.68 10.99
C ARG A 370 -18.95 -1.08 9.76
N LEU A 371 -17.85 -1.66 9.30
CA LEU A 371 -17.13 -1.12 8.13
C LEU A 371 -18.05 -0.99 6.89
N ASN A 372 -18.97 -1.95 6.68
CA ASN A 372 -19.91 -1.94 5.56
C ASN A 372 -20.97 -0.83 5.63
N ASP A 373 -21.19 -0.22 6.81
CA ASP A 373 -22.13 0.90 6.98
C ASP A 373 -21.64 2.19 6.29
N PHE A 374 -20.38 2.20 5.84
CA PHE A 374 -19.66 3.36 5.33
C PHE A 374 -19.16 3.17 3.89
N ILE A 375 -19.74 2.28 3.10
CA ILE A 375 -19.27 2.10 1.71
C ILE A 375 -19.70 3.29 0.83
N ASP A 376 -20.87 3.87 1.09
CA ASP A 376 -21.45 4.97 0.32
C ASP A 376 -21.03 6.34 0.86
N GLU A 377 -20.14 7.02 0.13
CA GLU A 377 -19.63 8.36 0.43
C GLU A 377 -20.75 9.39 0.56
N ASN A 378 -21.73 9.37 -0.35
CA ASN A 378 -22.78 10.37 -0.42
C ASN A 378 -23.69 10.28 0.81
N ASN A 379 -24.11 9.06 1.15
CA ASN A 379 -24.91 8.80 2.35
C ASN A 379 -24.17 9.27 3.62
N VAL A 380 -22.87 8.98 3.72
CA VAL A 380 -22.06 9.38 4.87
C VAL A 380 -21.94 10.90 4.94
N LEU A 381 -21.69 11.57 3.81
CA LEU A 381 -21.55 13.01 3.75
C LEU A 381 -22.85 13.74 4.11
N GLU A 382 -23.99 13.27 3.60
CA GLU A 382 -25.31 13.78 3.98
C GLU A 382 -25.52 13.70 5.50
N ASN A 383 -25.19 12.57 6.12
CA ASN A 383 -25.31 12.41 7.56
C ASN A 383 -24.41 13.37 8.35
N ILE A 384 -23.19 13.64 7.88
CA ILE A 384 -22.27 14.60 8.50
C ILE A 384 -22.81 16.04 8.38
N ASN A 385 -23.43 16.38 7.23
CA ASN A 385 -23.90 17.73 6.89
C ASN A 385 -25.34 18.04 7.35
N LYS A 386 -26.07 17.10 7.98
CA LYS A 386 -27.47 17.23 8.43
C LYS A 386 -27.82 18.54 9.18
N GLN A 387 -26.86 19.19 9.84
CA GLN A 387 -27.06 20.45 10.57
C GLN A 387 -26.58 21.68 9.78
N ASN A 388 -27.02 21.83 8.53
CA ASN A 388 -26.68 22.95 7.62
C ASN A 388 -25.18 23.10 7.31
N GLY A 389 -24.48 21.96 7.15
CA GLY A 389 -23.08 21.90 6.75
C GLY A 389 -22.87 21.94 5.24
N SER A 390 -21.67 22.35 4.81
CA SER A 390 -21.22 22.32 3.41
C SER A 390 -19.85 21.67 3.27
N ALA A 391 -19.54 20.68 4.12
CA ALA A 391 -18.27 19.99 4.06
C ALA A 391 -18.26 18.96 2.92
N SER A 392 -17.06 18.66 2.41
CA SER A 392 -16.83 17.64 1.38
C SER A 392 -15.60 16.80 1.76
N PHE A 393 -15.54 15.55 1.33
CA PHE A 393 -14.31 14.77 1.48
C PHE A 393 -13.26 15.23 0.46
N ILE A 394 -12.01 15.34 0.90
CA ILE A 394 -10.84 15.43 0.01
C ILE A 394 -10.36 14.02 -0.31
N GLN A 395 -10.46 13.13 0.66
CA GLN A 395 -10.15 11.72 0.54
C GLN A 395 -11.16 10.92 1.35
N TYR A 396 -11.94 10.08 0.69
CA TYR A 396 -12.82 9.12 1.33
C TYR A 396 -12.23 7.71 1.24
N ALA A 397 -11.89 7.13 2.40
CA ALA A 397 -11.30 5.79 2.47
C ALA A 397 -11.58 5.13 3.83
N PRO A 398 -12.84 4.73 4.09
CA PRO A 398 -13.25 4.05 5.31
C PRO A 398 -12.33 2.87 5.68
N ASN A 399 -11.78 2.90 6.89
CA ASN A 399 -10.96 1.82 7.44
C ASN A 399 -11.01 1.80 8.97
N TYR A 400 -10.67 0.65 9.58
CA TYR A 400 -10.57 0.57 11.05
C TYR A 400 -9.46 1.50 11.57
N ASN A 401 -9.80 2.37 12.51
CA ASN A 401 -8.88 3.34 13.07
C ASN A 401 -8.01 2.71 14.18
N PHE A 402 -6.88 2.13 13.81
CA PHE A 402 -5.90 1.63 14.77
C PHE A 402 -5.07 2.77 15.37
N ASP A 403 -5.00 2.84 16.70
CA ASP A 403 -4.13 3.76 17.45
C ASP A 403 -3.18 2.94 18.34
N ASN A 404 -1.88 2.92 18.01
CA ASN A 404 -0.84 2.22 18.77
C ASN A 404 -1.19 0.75 19.13
N ASN A 405 -1.57 -0.05 18.12
CA ASN A 405 -2.01 -1.45 18.28
C ASN A 405 -3.27 -1.61 19.15
N LYS A 406 -4.13 -0.59 19.19
CA LYS A 406 -5.44 -0.63 19.81
C LYS A 406 -6.52 -0.15 18.85
N ILE A 407 -7.74 -0.60 19.06
CA ILE A 407 -8.93 -0.17 18.33
C ILE A 407 -9.93 0.45 19.33
N GLY A 408 -10.47 1.62 19.00
CA GLY A 408 -11.50 2.25 19.83
C GLY A 408 -12.82 1.51 19.69
N ILE A 409 -13.55 1.34 20.79
CA ILE A 409 -14.87 0.71 20.81
C ILE A 409 -15.93 1.62 21.43
N ASP A 410 -17.16 1.49 20.95
CA ASP A 410 -18.39 2.01 21.55
C ASP A 410 -19.33 0.84 21.88
N THR A 411 -20.23 1.02 22.86
CA THR A 411 -21.12 -0.04 23.40
C THR A 411 -22.61 0.25 23.19
N THR A 412 -22.97 1.32 22.47
CA THR A 412 -24.38 1.73 22.31
C THR A 412 -25.16 0.87 21.31
N GLY A 413 -24.49 0.04 20.51
CA GLY A 413 -25.07 -0.74 19.42
C GLY A 413 -25.49 0.06 18.20
N LYS A 414 -25.43 1.39 18.27
CA LYS A 414 -25.86 2.29 17.21
C LYS A 414 -24.67 2.76 16.39
N ARG A 415 -24.95 3.05 15.12
CA ARG A 415 -24.04 3.80 14.25
C ARG A 415 -23.94 5.24 14.75
N ILE A 416 -22.72 5.71 15.04
CA ILE A 416 -22.45 7.07 15.55
C ILE A 416 -21.60 7.84 14.55
N MET A 417 -22.18 8.91 13.98
CA MET A 417 -21.52 9.77 12.99
C MET A 417 -20.86 10.98 13.63
N PRO A 418 -19.76 11.51 13.05
CA PRO A 418 -19.32 12.85 13.36
C PRO A 418 -20.33 13.86 12.81
N ILE A 419 -20.50 14.97 13.52
CA ILE A 419 -21.48 16.01 13.16
C ILE A 419 -20.75 17.31 12.84
N LEU A 420 -21.03 17.90 11.69
CA LEU A 420 -20.57 19.24 11.37
C LEU A 420 -21.44 20.28 12.06
N THR A 421 -20.81 21.22 12.77
CA THR A 421 -21.49 22.30 13.48
C THR A 421 -20.89 23.65 13.07
N LYS A 422 -21.73 24.68 12.93
CA LYS A 422 -21.26 26.06 12.73
C LYS A 422 -20.79 26.64 14.06
N GLN A 423 -19.67 27.35 14.03
CA GLN A 423 -19.21 28.11 15.18
C GLN A 423 -20.06 29.39 15.31
N THR A 424 -20.48 29.70 16.53
CA THR A 424 -21.31 30.88 16.86
C THR A 424 -20.49 32.18 17.00
N ASP A 425 -19.17 32.08 16.97
CA ASP A 425 -18.25 33.21 17.14
C ASP A 425 -17.85 33.79 15.77
N ASN A 426 -18.49 34.91 15.39
CA ASN A 426 -18.27 35.59 14.10
C ASN A 426 -16.82 36.07 13.89
N ASN A 427 -16.01 36.16 14.96
CA ASN A 427 -14.61 36.61 14.86
C ASN A 427 -13.63 35.51 14.45
N LYS A 428 -14.06 34.24 14.38
CA LYS A 428 -13.20 33.14 13.96
C LYS A 428 -13.25 32.93 12.44
N LYS A 429 -12.06 32.86 11.83
CA LYS A 429 -11.90 32.59 10.38
C LYS A 429 -12.44 31.23 9.93
N VAL A 430 -12.52 30.26 10.85
CA VAL A 430 -13.02 28.90 10.58
C VAL A 430 -14.43 28.79 11.11
N LYS A 431 -15.41 28.74 10.19
CA LYS A 431 -16.84 28.75 10.46
C LYS A 431 -17.37 27.38 10.84
N ASN A 432 -16.74 26.30 10.37
CA ASN A 432 -17.20 24.94 10.62
C ASN A 432 -16.31 24.20 11.64
N LYS A 433 -16.91 23.36 12.46
CA LYS A 433 -16.22 22.48 13.41
C LYS A 433 -16.82 21.08 13.36
N LEU A 434 -15.97 20.06 13.24
CA LEU A 434 -16.37 18.66 13.28
C LEU A 434 -16.40 18.16 14.72
N LYS A 435 -17.59 17.85 15.23
CA LYS A 435 -17.77 17.21 16.54
C LYS A 435 -17.65 15.70 16.35
N GLN A 436 -16.50 15.15 16.76
CA GLN A 436 -16.22 13.73 16.62
C GLN A 436 -16.74 12.90 17.81
N PRO A 437 -17.23 11.68 17.56
CA PRO A 437 -17.50 10.72 18.62
C PRO A 437 -16.19 10.24 19.25
N LEU A 438 -16.22 9.99 20.56
CA LEU A 438 -15.07 9.46 21.30
C LEU A 438 -15.30 7.99 21.64
N PRO A 439 -14.24 7.17 21.68
CA PRO A 439 -14.37 5.79 22.14
C PRO A 439 -14.72 5.74 23.62
N LYS A 440 -15.53 4.75 24.01
CA LYS A 440 -15.74 4.42 25.42
C LYS A 440 -14.53 3.70 26.00
N ALA A 441 -13.92 2.83 25.20
CA ALA A 441 -12.72 2.11 25.57
C ALA A 441 -11.82 1.81 24.36
N PHE A 442 -10.59 1.41 24.63
CA PHE A 442 -9.64 0.88 23.65
C PHE A 442 -9.36 -0.59 23.93
N LEU A 443 -9.51 -1.41 22.89
CA LEU A 443 -9.18 -2.83 22.89
C LEU A 443 -7.82 -3.05 22.20
N SER A 444 -6.92 -3.83 22.79
CA SER A 444 -5.67 -4.19 22.12
C SER A 444 -5.92 -5.17 20.98
N ILE A 445 -5.25 -4.99 19.84
CA ILE A 445 -5.35 -5.93 18.71
C ILE A 445 -4.83 -7.33 19.07
N HIS A 446 -3.98 -7.45 20.09
CA HIS A 446 -3.45 -8.73 20.57
C HIS A 446 -4.48 -9.57 21.34
N GLU A 447 -5.64 -8.98 21.68
CA GLU A 447 -6.76 -9.72 22.27
C GLU A 447 -7.72 -10.29 21.19
N LEU A 448 -7.62 -9.84 19.93
CA LEU A 448 -8.48 -10.33 18.84
C LEU A 448 -8.42 -11.86 18.63
N PRO A 449 -7.25 -12.53 18.70
CA PRO A 449 -7.18 -13.99 18.65
C PRO A 449 -8.05 -14.66 19.73
N LYS A 450 -8.00 -14.11 20.95
CA LYS A 450 -8.70 -14.64 22.12
C LYS A 450 -10.20 -14.41 22.02
N ILE A 451 -10.63 -13.26 21.52
CA ILE A 451 -12.05 -12.97 21.28
C ILE A 451 -12.62 -14.00 20.32
N ILE A 452 -11.97 -14.22 19.17
CA ILE A 452 -12.46 -15.16 18.17
C ILE A 452 -12.45 -16.59 18.71
N LEU A 453 -11.38 -17.00 19.40
CA LEU A 453 -11.32 -18.32 20.02
C LEU A 453 -12.44 -18.52 21.05
N LEU A 454 -12.64 -17.54 21.93
CA LEU A 454 -13.68 -17.60 22.95
C LEU A 454 -15.07 -17.69 22.31
N GLU A 455 -15.34 -16.89 21.28
CA GLU A 455 -16.62 -16.91 20.56
C GLU A 455 -16.84 -18.19 19.74
N TYR A 456 -15.76 -18.82 19.28
CA TYR A 456 -15.80 -20.15 18.69
C TYR A 456 -16.15 -21.23 19.72
N LEU A 457 -15.64 -21.11 20.96
CA LEU A 457 -15.86 -22.09 22.03
C LEU A 457 -17.19 -21.88 22.78
N GLU A 458 -17.58 -20.63 23.01
CA GLU A 458 -18.78 -20.20 23.76
C GLU A 458 -19.28 -18.84 23.24
N LYS A 459 -20.29 -18.85 22.35
CA LYS A 459 -20.84 -17.65 21.70
C LYS A 459 -21.38 -16.63 22.72
N GLY A 460 -21.12 -15.34 22.47
CA GLY A 460 -21.57 -14.18 23.25
C GLY A 460 -20.74 -13.87 24.51
N LYS A 461 -19.79 -14.73 24.87
CA LYS A 461 -19.04 -14.62 26.13
C LYS A 461 -18.03 -13.47 26.10
N ALA A 462 -17.43 -13.16 24.95
CA ALA A 462 -16.43 -12.10 24.84
C ALA A 462 -17.06 -10.71 25.05
N GLU A 463 -18.22 -10.42 24.43
CA GLU A 463 -18.94 -9.16 24.64
C GLU A 463 -19.36 -8.99 26.10
N LYS A 464 -19.81 -10.07 26.74
CA LYS A 464 -20.15 -10.08 28.17
C LYS A 464 -18.96 -9.68 29.04
N LEU A 465 -17.80 -10.32 28.85
CA LEU A 465 -16.59 -10.02 29.65
C LEU A 465 -16.11 -8.56 29.46
N ILE A 466 -16.20 -8.02 28.24
CA ILE A 466 -15.88 -6.61 27.99
C ILE A 466 -16.84 -5.71 28.77
N ASN A 467 -18.15 -5.96 28.68
CA ASN A 467 -19.16 -5.14 29.36
C ASN A 467 -19.04 -5.24 30.89
N ASP A 468 -18.82 -6.44 31.43
CA ASP A 468 -18.61 -6.66 32.86
C ASP A 468 -17.39 -5.87 33.36
N PHE A 469 -16.28 -5.87 32.61
CA PHE A 469 -15.10 -5.09 32.98
C PHE A 469 -15.34 -3.58 32.90
N LEU A 470 -16.06 -3.09 31.90
CA LEU A 470 -16.41 -1.67 31.81
C LEU A 470 -17.25 -1.21 33.01
N LEU A 471 -18.22 -2.02 33.43
CA LEU A 471 -19.04 -1.78 34.63
C LEU A 471 -18.20 -1.78 35.91
N ILE A 472 -17.28 -2.74 36.06
CA ILE A 472 -16.34 -2.79 37.19
C ILE A 472 -15.44 -1.56 37.20
N ASN A 473 -14.93 -1.14 36.05
CA ASN A 473 -14.03 0.00 35.96
C ASN A 473 -14.73 1.31 36.35
N GLU A 474 -15.97 1.52 35.89
CA GLU A 474 -16.80 2.70 36.24
C GLU A 474 -17.17 2.71 37.74
N SER A 475 -17.55 1.57 38.31
CA SER A 475 -18.02 1.49 39.70
C SER A 475 -16.90 1.42 40.76
N GLN A 476 -15.76 0.81 40.42
CA GLN A 476 -14.67 0.50 41.35
C GLN A 476 -13.36 1.20 40.97
N LEU A 477 -12.77 0.91 39.80
CA LEU A 477 -11.41 1.34 39.46
C LEU A 477 -11.25 2.85 39.20
N LEU A 478 -12.35 3.55 38.91
CA LEU A 478 -12.37 5.02 38.82
C LEU A 478 -12.90 5.69 40.09
N ASN A 479 -13.29 4.90 41.10
CA ASN A 479 -13.83 5.38 42.36
C ASN A 479 -12.73 5.49 43.42
N TYR A 480 -12.40 6.72 43.81
CA TYR A 480 -11.35 6.99 44.80
C TYR A 480 -11.58 6.27 46.14
N LYS A 481 -12.83 6.17 46.60
CA LYS A 481 -13.15 5.50 47.88
C LYS A 481 -12.80 4.01 47.84
N TYR A 482 -13.07 3.35 46.72
CA TYR A 482 -12.71 1.95 46.52
C TYR A 482 -11.19 1.77 46.49
N ILE A 483 -10.48 2.68 45.81
CA ILE A 483 -9.02 2.63 45.73
C ILE A 483 -8.39 2.80 47.13
N GLU A 484 -8.91 3.70 47.96
CA GLU A 484 -8.47 3.83 49.35
C GLU A 484 -8.83 2.60 50.20
N GLU A 485 -10.02 2.01 50.03
CA GLU A 485 -10.40 0.79 50.73
C GLU A 485 -9.39 -0.34 50.50
N ILE A 486 -9.02 -0.58 49.24
CA ILE A 486 -8.01 -1.59 48.89
C ILE A 486 -6.63 -1.20 49.45
N LYS A 487 -6.27 0.09 49.39
CA LYS A 487 -4.99 0.58 49.94
C LYS A 487 -4.89 0.33 51.44
N ASN A 488 -5.98 0.49 52.19
CA ASN A 488 -6.03 0.28 53.64
C ASN A 488 -6.02 -1.21 54.03
N LYS A 489 -6.45 -2.11 53.13
CA LYS A 489 -6.37 -3.57 53.33
C LYS A 489 -4.96 -4.14 53.07
N LEU A 490 -4.10 -3.39 52.38
CA LEU A 490 -2.71 -3.80 52.10
C LEU A 490 -1.80 -3.49 53.28
N ASN A 491 -0.73 -4.30 53.42
CA ASN A 491 0.34 -3.98 54.34
C ASN A 491 0.95 -2.60 54.05
N ASN A 492 1.44 -1.94 55.10
CA ASN A 492 2.16 -0.68 54.98
C ASN A 492 3.56 -0.92 54.40
N PHE A 493 3.63 -1.00 53.07
CA PHE A 493 4.88 -1.24 52.36
C PHE A 493 5.81 -0.03 52.44
N ASP A 494 7.13 -0.26 52.54
CA ASP A 494 8.14 0.77 52.35
C ASP A 494 8.12 1.34 50.93
N VAL A 495 8.59 2.58 50.76
CA VAL A 495 8.61 3.26 49.45
C VAL A 495 9.57 2.56 48.50
N PHE A 496 9.06 2.10 47.36
CA PHE A 496 9.86 1.47 46.31
C PHE A 496 10.20 2.47 45.20
N GLN A 497 11.50 2.76 45.01
CA GLN A 497 11.96 3.76 44.06
C GLN A 497 12.03 3.22 42.62
N LYS A 498 11.33 3.88 41.69
CA LYS A 498 11.35 3.52 40.27
C LYS A 498 12.71 3.82 39.63
N ARG A 499 13.24 2.89 38.82
CA ARG A 499 14.56 3.08 38.19
C ARG A 499 14.47 3.96 36.94
N SER A 500 15.41 4.88 36.78
CA SER A 500 15.51 5.76 35.60
C SER A 500 15.78 4.98 34.30
N GLN A 501 15.24 5.46 33.16
CA GLN A 501 15.36 4.80 31.84
C GLN A 501 16.79 4.81 31.25
N ARG A 502 17.74 5.45 31.94
CA ARG A 502 19.13 5.66 31.52
C ARG A 502 19.90 4.38 31.20
N LYS A 503 19.55 3.24 31.82
CA LYS A 503 20.37 2.01 31.79
C LYS A 503 19.74 0.88 30.96
N LYS A 504 19.68 1.02 29.63
CA LYS A 504 19.44 -0.16 28.73
C LYS A 504 20.53 -1.26 28.84
N LEU A 505 21.65 -0.99 29.54
CA LEU A 505 22.84 -1.84 29.62
C LEU A 505 23.04 -2.60 30.94
N GLN A 506 22.27 -2.34 32.00
CA GLN A 506 22.26 -3.18 33.21
C GLN A 506 20.83 -3.67 33.42
N THR A 507 20.67 -4.96 33.73
CA THR A 507 19.41 -5.67 33.94
C THR A 507 18.34 -4.81 34.65
N ALA A 508 17.09 -4.93 34.19
CA ALA A 508 15.90 -4.59 34.99
C ALA A 508 16.15 -5.06 36.41
N TYR A 509 15.84 -4.22 37.43
CA TYR A 509 15.96 -4.43 38.88
C TYR A 509 16.84 -5.61 39.39
N ASN A 510 17.69 -5.40 40.40
CA ASN A 510 18.39 -6.55 41.00
C ASN A 510 17.37 -7.63 41.44
N LYS A 511 17.82 -8.89 41.53
CA LYS A 511 16.95 -10.04 41.80
C LYS A 511 16.06 -9.81 43.04
N THR A 512 16.63 -9.25 44.10
CA THR A 512 15.95 -8.88 45.34
C THR A 512 14.77 -7.92 45.13
N ASN A 513 14.95 -6.83 44.37
CA ASN A 513 13.87 -5.89 44.11
C ASN A 513 12.77 -6.49 43.20
N ILE A 514 13.10 -7.45 42.34
CA ILE A 514 12.11 -8.18 41.53
C ILE A 514 11.27 -9.08 42.44
N GLU A 515 11.93 -9.84 43.32
CA GLU A 515 11.27 -10.73 44.29
C GLU A 515 10.37 -9.94 45.25
N GLU A 516 10.82 -8.78 45.71
CA GLU A 516 10.03 -7.88 46.54
C GLU A 516 8.75 -7.40 45.83
N LEU A 517 8.87 -6.91 44.59
CA LEU A 517 7.71 -6.48 43.79
C LEU A 517 6.74 -7.64 43.50
N GLN A 518 7.25 -8.85 43.30
CA GLN A 518 6.43 -10.05 43.13
C GLN A 518 5.64 -10.37 44.40
N SER A 519 6.29 -10.36 45.56
CA SER A 519 5.64 -10.56 46.86
C SER A 519 4.51 -9.55 47.11
N ARG A 520 4.76 -8.25 46.87
CA ARG A 520 3.72 -7.20 47.02
C ARG A 520 2.52 -7.44 46.09
N LYS A 521 2.76 -7.93 44.86
CA LYS A 521 1.70 -8.27 43.89
C LYS A 521 0.89 -9.50 44.30
N GLU A 522 1.53 -10.51 44.89
CA GLU A 522 0.85 -11.70 45.40
C GLU A 522 -0.12 -11.34 46.53
N GLU A 523 0.29 -10.44 47.44
CA GLU A 523 -0.58 -9.92 48.49
C GLU A 523 -1.77 -9.16 47.91
N LEU A 524 -1.52 -8.23 46.98
CA LEU A 524 -2.58 -7.51 46.27
C LEU A 524 -3.57 -8.46 45.58
N ASN A 525 -3.07 -9.50 44.91
CA ASN A 525 -3.91 -10.47 44.21
C ASN A 525 -4.80 -11.29 45.16
N LYS A 526 -4.39 -11.52 46.41
CA LYS A 526 -5.26 -12.18 47.42
C LYS A 526 -6.49 -11.33 47.72
N ILE A 527 -6.32 -10.01 47.85
CA ILE A 527 -7.40 -9.06 48.12
C ILE A 527 -8.28 -8.88 46.88
N LEU A 528 -7.67 -8.68 45.71
CA LEU A 528 -8.42 -8.46 44.45
C LEU A 528 -9.27 -9.66 44.02
N LYS A 529 -8.95 -10.87 44.50
CA LYS A 529 -9.69 -12.10 44.21
C LYS A 529 -11.17 -12.01 44.63
N GLU A 530 -11.47 -11.33 45.73
CA GLU A 530 -12.86 -11.10 46.21
C GLU A 530 -13.69 -10.31 45.19
N TYR A 531 -13.04 -9.46 44.40
CA TYR A 531 -13.65 -8.59 43.40
C TYR A 531 -13.52 -9.14 41.97
N LYS A 532 -13.06 -10.40 41.81
CA LYS A 532 -12.79 -11.03 40.51
C LYS A 532 -11.77 -10.26 39.64
N LEU A 533 -10.83 -9.55 40.29
CA LEU A 533 -9.78 -8.78 39.64
C LEU A 533 -8.39 -9.38 39.93
N ASN A 534 -7.38 -8.96 39.17
CA ASN A 534 -5.97 -9.24 39.43
C ASN A 534 -5.07 -8.06 39.03
N ASP A 535 -3.82 -8.06 39.49
CA ASP A 535 -2.84 -7.00 39.30
C ASP A 535 -2.58 -6.64 37.83
N LYS A 536 -2.75 -7.59 36.90
CA LYS A 536 -2.55 -7.37 35.46
C LYS A 536 -3.69 -6.59 34.80
N GLN A 537 -4.87 -6.55 35.43
CA GLN A 537 -6.04 -5.82 34.95
C GLN A 537 -6.11 -4.37 35.46
N ILE A 538 -5.21 -4.00 36.37
CA ILE A 538 -5.24 -2.71 37.04
C ILE A 538 -4.45 -1.66 36.24
N PRO A 539 -4.99 -0.45 36.03
CA PRO A 539 -4.24 0.65 35.45
C PRO A 539 -2.92 0.89 36.20
N THR A 540 -1.82 1.03 35.47
CA THR A 540 -0.46 1.10 36.04
C THR A 540 -0.32 2.12 37.16
N ARG A 541 -0.99 3.27 37.05
CA ARG A 541 -0.90 4.34 38.05
C ARG A 541 -1.58 3.98 39.37
N ILE A 542 -2.69 3.23 39.31
CA ILE A 542 -3.39 2.71 40.50
C ILE A 542 -2.54 1.61 41.13
N LEU A 543 -1.98 0.73 40.30
CA LEU A 543 -1.07 -0.32 40.77
C LEU A 543 0.16 0.26 41.48
N GLU A 544 0.79 1.30 40.91
CA GLU A 544 1.91 2.02 41.55
C GLU A 544 1.52 2.59 42.92
N TYR A 545 0.34 3.20 43.02
CA TYR A 545 -0.18 3.75 44.27
C TYR A 545 -0.40 2.65 45.33
N TRP A 546 -1.06 1.54 44.98
CA TRP A 546 -1.27 0.42 45.89
C TRP A 546 0.03 -0.22 46.35
N LEU A 547 0.98 -0.46 45.44
CA LEU A 547 2.27 -1.09 45.74
C LEU A 547 3.31 -0.13 46.36
N ASN A 548 2.95 1.13 46.63
CA ASN A 548 3.83 2.18 47.16
C ASN A 548 5.10 2.40 46.32
N ILE A 549 4.92 2.48 45.00
CA ILE A 549 6.01 2.71 44.04
C ILE A 549 6.06 4.20 43.72
N GLU A 550 7.17 4.85 44.09
CA GLU A 550 7.42 6.25 43.78
C GLU A 550 8.07 6.39 42.40
N ASP A 551 7.63 7.40 41.65
CA ASP A 551 8.24 7.73 40.37
C ASP A 551 9.68 8.22 40.54
N VAL A 552 10.47 8.11 39.46
CA VAL A 552 11.77 8.77 39.35
C VAL A 552 11.65 10.26 39.70
N THR A 553 12.59 10.76 40.50
CA THR A 553 12.63 12.17 40.93
C THR A 553 12.56 13.11 39.72
N PRO A 554 11.86 14.26 39.80
CA PRO A 554 11.70 15.17 38.67
C PRO A 554 13.03 15.55 38.00
N ASN A 555 14.05 15.83 38.81
CA ASN A 555 15.40 16.19 38.34
C ASN A 555 16.05 15.07 37.52
N GLU A 556 15.95 13.82 37.95
CA GLU A 556 16.50 12.67 37.21
C GLU A 556 15.73 12.39 35.92
N ALA A 557 14.39 12.51 35.94
CA ALA A 557 13.56 12.35 34.76
C ALA A 557 13.88 13.39 33.67
N ILE A 558 14.04 14.65 34.07
CA ILE A 558 14.50 15.75 33.21
C ILE A 558 15.89 15.45 32.65
N SER A 559 16.83 15.07 33.53
CA SER A 559 18.20 14.72 33.20
C SER A 559 18.27 13.61 32.13
N ASP A 560 17.42 12.60 32.26
CA ASP A 560 17.35 11.48 31.32
C ASP A 560 16.75 11.88 29.98
N ARG A 561 15.70 12.70 29.97
CA ARG A 561 15.10 13.22 28.73
C ARG A 561 16.10 14.04 27.92
N ILE A 562 16.87 14.91 28.56
CA ILE A 562 17.94 15.69 27.91
C ILE A 562 19.01 14.76 27.33
N LYS A 563 19.47 13.75 28.09
CA LYS A 563 20.46 12.78 27.58
C LYS A 563 19.94 11.99 26.39
N LEU A 564 18.67 11.59 26.40
CA LEU A 564 18.02 10.88 25.28
C LEU A 564 17.95 11.75 24.03
N MET A 565 17.54 13.02 24.17
CA MET A 565 17.52 13.98 23.05
C MET A 565 18.93 14.16 22.44
N LYS A 566 19.98 14.26 23.26
CA LYS A 566 21.36 14.36 22.77
C LYS A 566 21.79 13.09 22.06
N ARG A 567 21.47 11.94 22.65
CA ARG A 567 21.80 10.62 22.11
C ARG A 567 21.13 10.38 20.76
N ASP A 568 19.86 10.75 20.60
CA ASP A 568 19.14 10.64 19.32
C ASP A 568 19.88 11.39 18.20
N CYS A 569 20.39 12.60 18.48
CA CYS A 569 21.21 13.34 17.51
C CYS A 569 22.49 12.59 17.14
N VAL A 570 23.19 12.01 18.11
CA VAL A 570 24.44 11.26 17.89
C VAL A 570 24.20 9.97 17.11
N ASP A 571 23.14 9.22 17.47
CA ASP A 571 22.80 7.96 16.82
C ASP A 571 22.38 8.22 15.36
N ARG A 572 21.57 9.27 15.08
CA ARG A 572 21.25 9.71 13.70
C ARG A 572 22.48 10.11 12.89
N LEU A 573 23.39 10.90 13.45
CA LEU A 573 24.65 11.27 12.79
C LEU A 573 25.53 10.05 12.50
N ARG A 574 25.53 9.04 13.38
CA ARG A 574 26.23 7.77 13.16
C ARG A 574 25.60 6.97 12.03
N ASP A 575 24.28 6.91 11.95
CA ASP A 575 23.56 6.17 10.91
C ASP A 575 23.79 6.79 9.51
N ILE A 576 23.84 8.12 9.43
CA ILE A 576 24.25 8.82 8.19
C ILE A 576 25.65 8.38 7.74
N LYS A 577 26.62 8.34 8.66
CA LYS A 577 28.00 7.87 8.35
C LYS A 577 28.07 6.41 7.91
N LYS A 578 27.07 5.59 8.25
CA LYS A 578 26.96 4.18 7.86
C LYS A 578 26.15 3.98 6.57
N GLY A 579 25.77 5.05 5.87
CA GLY A 579 24.93 4.97 4.68
C GLY A 579 23.47 4.58 4.97
N LYS A 580 23.03 4.68 6.22
CA LYS A 580 21.65 4.39 6.68
C LYS A 580 20.88 5.69 6.96
N ALA A 581 21.06 6.69 6.11
CA ALA A 581 20.37 7.98 6.26
C ALA A 581 18.86 7.82 6.00
N PRO A 582 18.00 8.55 6.74
CA PRO A 582 16.56 8.65 6.44
C PRO A 582 16.28 9.18 5.03
N LYS A 583 15.05 9.03 4.53
CA LYS A 583 14.63 9.69 3.27
C LYS A 583 14.50 11.21 3.46
N ILE A 584 14.57 11.99 2.37
CA ILE A 584 14.49 13.47 2.40
C ILE A 584 13.22 13.95 3.11
N GLY A 585 12.06 13.41 2.75
CA GLY A 585 10.79 13.74 3.43
C GLY A 585 10.80 13.44 4.93
N GLU A 586 11.46 12.35 5.37
CA GLU A 586 11.60 12.01 6.79
C GLU A 586 12.55 12.99 7.51
N MET A 587 13.65 13.40 6.85
CA MET A 587 14.56 14.43 7.35
C MET A 587 13.83 15.76 7.51
N ALA A 588 13.11 16.20 6.48
CA ALA A 588 12.35 17.45 6.48
C ALA A 588 11.27 17.45 7.57
N THR A 589 10.54 16.35 7.73
CA THR A 589 9.52 16.20 8.78
C THR A 589 10.14 16.28 10.18
N PHE A 590 11.28 15.62 10.39
CA PHE A 590 12.01 15.72 11.66
C PHE A 590 12.45 17.16 11.93
N ILE A 591 13.08 17.83 10.96
CA ILE A 591 13.57 19.21 11.13
C ILE A 591 12.41 20.15 11.40
N ALA A 592 11.32 20.10 10.61
CA ALA A 592 10.14 20.93 10.79
C ALA A 592 9.54 20.76 12.19
N LYS A 593 9.36 19.51 12.62
CA LYS A 593 8.86 19.17 13.97
C LYS A 593 9.77 19.73 15.05
N ASP A 594 11.08 19.50 14.92
CA ASP A 594 12.03 19.91 15.93
C ASP A 594 12.19 21.42 16.00
N ILE A 595 12.15 22.13 14.86
CA ILE A 595 12.15 23.60 14.83
C ILE A 595 10.97 24.15 15.65
N VAL A 596 9.77 23.60 15.47
CA VAL A 596 8.57 24.04 16.23
C VAL A 596 8.64 23.62 17.70
N ASP A 597 9.20 22.46 18.00
CA ASP A 597 9.37 21.97 19.37
C ASP A 597 10.42 22.76 20.15
N MET A 598 11.38 23.36 19.46
CA MET A 598 12.50 24.10 20.02
C MET A 598 12.24 25.61 20.17
N ILE A 599 11.05 26.12 19.82
CA ILE A 599 10.73 27.55 19.99
C ILE A 599 10.66 27.95 21.47
N ILE A 600 11.28 29.08 21.81
CA ILE A 600 11.33 29.63 23.17
C ILE A 600 9.99 30.27 23.56
N SER A 601 9.49 31.21 22.76
CA SER A 601 8.26 31.95 23.04
C SER A 601 7.00 31.12 22.78
N LYS A 602 6.12 31.06 23.78
CA LYS A 602 4.77 30.47 23.65
C LYS A 602 3.95 31.17 22.55
N ASP A 603 4.04 32.50 22.46
CA ASP A 603 3.25 33.29 21.51
C ASP A 603 3.68 33.03 20.07
N ILE A 604 4.98 32.93 19.81
CA ILE A 604 5.50 32.56 18.49
C ILE A 604 5.06 31.13 18.15
N LYS A 605 5.21 30.18 19.08
CA LYS A 605 4.78 28.79 18.87
C LYS A 605 3.28 28.68 18.54
N GLN A 606 2.42 29.48 19.19
CA GLN A 606 0.98 29.50 18.93
C GLN A 606 0.60 30.10 17.56
N LYS A 607 1.45 30.97 16.99
CA LYS A 607 1.23 31.51 15.62
C LYS A 607 1.46 30.47 14.53
N ILE A 608 2.26 29.43 14.80
CA ILE A 608 2.55 28.36 13.84
C ILE A 608 1.36 27.40 13.76
N SER A 609 0.41 27.74 12.88
CA SER A 609 -0.69 26.85 12.50
C SER A 609 -0.20 25.66 11.67
N SER A 610 -1.04 24.61 11.52
CA SER A 610 -0.80 23.48 10.60
C SER A 610 -0.31 23.94 9.22
N PHE A 611 -0.95 24.95 8.63
CA PHE A 611 -0.54 25.54 7.36
C PHE A 611 0.94 25.98 7.32
N TYR A 612 1.44 26.64 8.37
CA TYR A 612 2.86 27.04 8.41
C TYR A 612 3.77 25.84 8.62
N TYR A 613 3.33 24.87 9.43
CA TYR A 613 4.06 23.62 9.62
C TYR A 613 4.23 22.85 8.31
N ASP A 614 3.13 22.69 7.55
CA ASP A 614 3.11 22.00 6.27
C ASP A 614 3.99 22.73 5.26
N LYS A 615 3.92 24.06 5.20
CA LYS A 615 4.79 24.89 4.34
C LYS A 615 6.27 24.80 4.73
N ILE A 616 6.59 24.81 6.02
CA ILE A 616 7.97 24.60 6.49
C ILE A 616 8.46 23.22 6.08
N GLN A 617 7.65 22.17 6.27
CA GLN A 617 8.01 20.81 5.89
C GLN A 617 8.19 20.68 4.37
N GLU A 618 7.29 21.27 3.57
CA GLU A 618 7.35 21.31 2.11
C GLU A 618 8.63 22.00 1.63
N CYS A 619 8.93 23.19 2.14
CA CYS A 619 10.14 23.92 1.76
C CYS A 619 11.42 23.19 2.20
N LEU A 620 11.40 22.52 3.35
CA LEU A 620 12.53 21.70 3.80
C LEU A 620 12.67 20.42 2.97
N ALA A 621 11.58 19.82 2.49
CA ALA A 621 11.64 18.65 1.61
C ALA A 621 12.18 19.03 0.22
N LEU A 622 11.85 20.21 -0.27
CA LEU A 622 12.26 20.75 -1.57
C LEU A 622 13.33 21.86 -1.45
N TYR A 623 14.22 21.74 -0.46
CA TYR A 623 15.18 22.82 -0.12
C TYR A 623 16.21 23.10 -1.23
N ASN A 624 16.36 22.17 -2.18
CA ASN A 624 17.19 22.33 -3.37
C ASN A 624 16.59 23.30 -4.41
N VAL A 625 15.28 23.55 -4.37
CA VAL A 625 14.61 24.50 -5.25
C VAL A 625 14.77 25.90 -4.67
N SER A 626 15.35 26.84 -5.44
CA SER A 626 15.64 28.20 -4.94
C SER A 626 14.39 28.88 -4.39
N GLU A 627 13.27 28.82 -5.13
CA GLU A 627 12.00 29.42 -4.71
C GLU A 627 11.52 28.90 -3.35
N LYS A 628 11.68 27.60 -3.08
CA LYS A 628 11.27 26.98 -1.81
C LYS A 628 12.21 27.35 -0.67
N ARG A 629 13.51 27.44 -0.94
CA ARG A 629 14.50 27.93 0.03
C ARG A 629 14.23 29.39 0.40
N ASP A 630 13.98 30.24 -0.58
CA ASP A 630 13.71 31.66 -0.38
C ASP A 630 12.38 31.86 0.38
N LEU A 631 11.36 31.04 0.07
CA LEU A 631 10.12 30.97 0.83
C LEU A 631 10.36 30.54 2.28
N PHE A 632 11.19 29.52 2.54
CA PHE A 632 11.52 29.10 3.91
C PHE A 632 12.22 30.21 4.71
N LEU A 633 13.17 30.91 4.10
CA LEU A 633 13.84 32.05 4.73
C LEU A 633 12.86 33.18 5.05
N THR A 634 11.93 33.45 4.13
CA THR A 634 10.87 34.44 4.33
C THR A 634 9.96 34.04 5.48
N ILE A 635 9.53 32.78 5.56
CA ILE A 635 8.75 32.24 6.68
C ILE A 635 9.53 32.37 8.00
N CYS A 636 10.83 32.06 8.00
CA CYS A 636 11.67 32.21 9.18
C CYS A 636 11.73 33.65 9.69
N ASN A 637 11.77 34.63 8.78
CA ASN A 637 11.75 36.05 9.13
C ASN A 637 10.35 36.49 9.61
N GLU A 638 9.30 36.13 8.89
CA GLU A 638 7.89 36.45 9.21
C GLU A 638 7.51 35.94 10.61
N LEU A 639 7.88 34.70 10.93
CA LEU A 639 7.60 34.06 12.21
C LEU A 639 8.66 34.37 13.29
N ARG A 640 9.71 35.15 12.96
CA ARG A 640 10.84 35.47 13.85
C ARG A 640 11.55 34.23 14.41
N LEU A 641 11.68 33.18 13.60
CA LEU A 641 12.38 31.94 13.98
C LEU A 641 13.89 32.14 14.17
N LEU A 642 14.49 33.16 13.56
CA LEU A 642 15.92 33.48 13.67
C LEU A 642 16.25 34.38 14.89
N ASP A 643 15.25 34.84 15.64
CA ASP A 643 15.44 35.50 16.92
C ASP A 643 15.84 34.44 17.97
N ALA A 644 17.06 34.50 18.51
CA ALA A 644 17.53 33.47 19.44
C ALA A 644 17.02 33.63 20.88
N ASP A 645 16.41 34.77 21.22
CA ASP A 645 15.84 34.98 22.54
C ASP A 645 14.35 34.61 22.57
N LYS A 646 13.64 34.70 21.43
CA LYS A 646 12.20 34.39 21.34
C LYS A 646 11.85 33.24 20.39
N GLY A 647 12.58 33.11 19.29
CA GLY A 647 12.36 32.11 18.23
C GLY A 647 13.08 30.79 18.50
N HIS A 648 13.85 30.30 17.52
CA HIS A 648 14.59 29.05 17.62
C HIS A 648 16.01 29.28 18.17
N PRO A 649 16.45 28.52 19.20
CA PRO A 649 17.62 28.86 20.02
C PRO A 649 18.96 28.86 19.28
N PHE A 650 19.10 28.07 18.22
CA PHE A 650 20.36 27.94 17.48
C PHE A 650 20.19 27.97 15.96
N LEU A 651 18.98 28.24 15.43
CA LEU A 651 18.77 28.18 13.97
C LEU A 651 19.59 29.27 13.26
N LYS A 652 19.72 30.45 13.88
CA LYS A 652 20.58 31.55 13.41
C LYS A 652 22.06 31.18 13.28
N ASN A 653 22.52 30.14 13.98
CA ASN A 653 23.92 29.70 13.93
C ASN A 653 24.21 28.89 12.66
N ILE A 654 23.17 28.46 11.95
CA ILE A 654 23.26 27.74 10.69
C ILE A 654 23.19 28.78 9.57
N ASN A 655 24.22 28.83 8.72
CA ASN A 655 24.19 29.69 7.53
C ASN A 655 23.30 29.06 6.46
N LEU A 656 22.00 29.31 6.54
CA LEU A 656 20.96 28.74 5.68
C LEU A 656 21.18 29.04 4.19
N ASN A 657 21.82 30.15 3.85
CA ASN A 657 22.12 30.57 2.48
C ASN A 657 23.25 29.76 1.84
N ARG A 658 24.11 29.12 2.65
CA ARG A 658 25.21 28.27 2.17
C ARG A 658 24.84 26.79 2.07
N ILE A 659 23.59 26.46 2.34
CA ILE A 659 23.07 25.09 2.29
C ILE A 659 22.19 24.97 1.05
N ASN A 660 22.49 23.96 0.22
CA ASN A 660 21.75 23.72 -1.01
C ASN A 660 20.84 22.50 -0.93
N TYR A 661 21.04 21.61 0.04
CA TYR A 661 20.30 20.35 0.13
C TYR A 661 19.78 20.09 1.55
N THR A 662 18.62 19.43 1.63
CA THR A 662 17.98 19.03 2.89
C THR A 662 18.86 18.12 3.73
N SER A 663 19.64 17.24 3.10
CA SER A 663 20.60 16.34 3.76
C SER A 663 21.69 17.12 4.51
N ASP A 664 22.24 18.16 3.88
CA ASP A 664 23.24 19.03 4.48
C ASP A 664 22.65 19.85 5.63
N PHE A 665 21.43 20.37 5.43
CA PHE A 665 20.67 21.02 6.49
C PHE A 665 20.53 20.08 7.68
N TYR A 666 20.04 18.87 7.46
CA TYR A 666 19.80 17.86 8.50
C TYR A 666 21.06 17.58 9.32
N VAL A 667 22.19 17.34 8.65
CA VAL A 667 23.48 17.11 9.31
C VAL A 667 23.92 18.32 10.14
N LYS A 668 23.87 19.53 9.57
CA LYS A 668 24.26 20.76 10.27
C LYS A 668 23.35 21.05 11.46
N TYR A 669 22.06 20.84 11.31
CA TYR A 669 21.07 21.02 12.37
C TYR A 669 21.31 20.06 13.54
N LEU A 670 21.55 18.76 13.28
CA LEU A 670 21.88 17.78 14.32
C LEU A 670 23.21 18.08 15.03
N GLN A 671 24.20 18.57 14.29
CA GLN A 671 25.48 19.01 14.86
C GLN A 671 25.26 20.17 15.83
N GLU A 672 24.64 21.27 15.37
CA GLU A 672 24.35 22.44 16.21
C GLU A 672 23.52 22.08 17.44
N LYS A 673 22.52 21.19 17.28
CA LYS A 673 21.66 20.75 18.38
C LYS A 673 22.42 19.97 19.45
N GLY A 674 23.04 18.84 19.07
CA GLY A 674 23.45 17.82 20.05
C GLY A 674 24.86 17.26 19.91
N HIS A 675 25.61 17.56 18.84
CA HIS A 675 26.95 16.99 18.64
C HIS A 675 27.86 17.83 17.72
N LYS A 676 28.34 18.98 18.22
CA LYS A 676 29.21 19.91 17.48
C LYS A 676 30.62 19.83 18.04
N LEU A 677 31.48 18.98 17.48
CA LEU A 677 32.86 18.86 17.93
C LEU A 677 33.73 19.94 17.26
N ILE A 678 34.39 20.77 18.08
CA ILE A 678 35.36 21.78 17.64
C ILE A 678 36.72 21.44 18.24
N LYS A 679 37.77 21.51 17.42
CA LYS A 679 39.15 21.32 17.87
C LYS A 679 39.63 22.60 18.54
N GLU A 680 40.01 22.52 19.80
CA GLU A 680 40.60 23.61 20.58
C GLU A 680 41.92 23.17 21.20
N THR A 681 42.89 24.08 21.31
CA THR A 681 44.16 23.81 22.00
C THR A 681 43.93 23.77 23.51
N ASN A 682 44.29 22.66 24.16
CA ASN A 682 44.25 22.56 25.61
C ASN A 682 45.38 23.40 26.22
N TYR A 683 45.00 24.49 26.90
CA TYR A 683 45.93 25.44 27.53
C TYR A 683 46.91 24.82 28.53
N ARG A 684 46.59 23.67 29.15
CA ARG A 684 47.49 22.97 30.09
C ARG A 684 48.47 22.02 29.42
N THR A 685 48.12 21.48 28.25
CA THR A 685 48.88 20.39 27.63
C THR A 685 49.40 20.70 26.22
N GLY A 686 49.05 21.86 25.64
CA GLY A 686 49.40 22.27 24.27
C GLY A 686 48.75 21.43 23.14
N LYS A 687 48.12 20.30 23.47
CA LYS A 687 47.48 19.39 22.50
C LYS A 687 46.10 19.89 22.04
N LEU A 688 45.80 19.67 20.76
CA LEU A 688 44.45 19.82 20.21
C LEU A 688 43.50 18.77 20.81
N VAL A 689 42.40 19.23 21.39
CA VAL A 689 41.34 18.39 21.97
C VAL A 689 40.00 18.77 21.34
N GLU A 690 39.19 17.77 21.02
CA GLU A 690 37.82 17.99 20.53
C GLU A 690 36.90 18.27 21.72
N LYS A 691 36.26 19.44 21.71
CA LYS A 691 35.21 19.80 22.67
C LYS A 691 33.86 19.90 21.98
N ASP A 692 32.85 19.39 22.65
CA ASP A 692 31.46 19.54 22.21
C ASP A 692 30.97 20.96 22.52
N LYS A 693 30.51 21.66 21.50
CA LYS A 693 29.97 23.03 21.53
C LYS A 693 28.53 23.06 21.01
N SER A 694 27.85 21.91 21.02
CA SER A 694 26.43 21.84 20.69
C SER A 694 25.59 22.60 21.70
N TRP A 695 24.45 23.11 21.24
CA TRP A 695 23.51 23.85 22.08
C TRP A 695 23.11 23.05 23.33
N MET A 696 22.83 21.75 23.19
CA MET A 696 22.48 20.90 24.32
C MET A 696 23.62 20.75 25.34
N PHE A 697 24.87 20.62 24.89
CA PHE A 697 26.00 20.50 25.82
C PHE A 697 26.20 21.78 26.61
N LEU A 698 26.17 22.94 25.93
CA LEU A 698 26.40 24.24 26.56
C LEU A 698 25.33 24.63 27.57
N ASN A 699 24.07 24.22 27.36
CA ASN A 699 22.94 24.67 28.18
C ASN A 699 22.52 23.69 29.29
N PHE A 700 22.94 22.43 29.24
CA PHE A 700 22.46 21.42 30.22
C PHE A 700 23.56 20.61 30.90
N TYR A 701 24.80 20.61 30.41
CA TYR A 701 25.87 19.76 30.95
C TYR A 701 26.87 20.60 31.76
N TYR A 702 26.91 20.37 33.07
CA TYR A 702 27.75 21.11 34.02
C TYR A 702 28.76 20.19 34.69
N LEU A 703 29.96 20.69 34.99
CA LEU A 703 30.92 19.98 35.85
C LEU A 703 30.70 20.40 37.30
N LYS A 704 30.29 19.46 38.15
CA LYS A 704 30.16 19.65 39.60
C LYS A 704 31.01 18.61 40.34
N LYS A 705 31.55 18.99 41.50
CA LYS A 705 32.30 18.08 42.37
C LYS A 705 31.30 17.14 43.06
N ASN A 706 31.48 15.84 42.92
CA ASN A 706 30.76 14.86 43.74
C ASN A 706 31.50 14.73 45.08
N GLU A 707 30.85 15.12 46.17
CA GLU A 707 31.45 15.16 47.50
C GLU A 707 31.82 13.76 48.01
N THR A 708 30.93 12.77 47.81
CA THR A 708 31.16 11.36 48.15
C THR A 708 32.33 10.70 47.44
N LEU A 709 32.53 11.00 46.14
CA LEU A 709 33.57 10.37 45.31
C LEU A 709 34.82 11.25 45.16
N ASN A 710 34.81 12.47 45.72
CA ASN A 710 35.83 13.52 45.57
C ASN A 710 36.31 13.72 44.11
N LYS A 711 35.41 13.62 43.14
CA LYS A 711 35.71 13.70 41.69
C LYS A 711 34.77 14.67 40.99
N MET A 712 35.29 15.39 40.00
CA MET A 712 34.45 16.21 39.11
C MET A 712 33.63 15.30 38.20
N MET A 713 32.32 15.49 38.22
CA MET A 713 31.38 14.72 37.41
C MET A 713 30.51 15.65 36.56
N THR A 714 30.19 15.18 35.36
CA THR A 714 29.23 15.88 34.50
C THR A 714 27.80 15.58 34.97
N ILE A 715 27.13 16.61 35.45
CA ILE A 715 25.72 16.58 35.86
C ILE A 715 24.89 17.20 34.74
N VAL A 716 23.71 16.62 34.49
CA VAL A 716 22.75 17.12 33.51
C VAL A 716 21.52 17.61 34.24
N GLN A 717 21.23 18.89 34.15
CA GLN A 717 20.12 19.57 34.83
C GLN A 717 19.64 20.76 33.98
N LEU A 718 18.48 21.34 34.32
CA LEU A 718 18.07 22.61 33.72
C LEU A 718 18.94 23.77 34.24
N PRO A 719 19.18 24.80 33.43
CA PRO A 719 19.77 26.06 33.89
C PRO A 719 18.83 26.77 34.88
N ASP A 720 19.42 27.61 35.72
CA ASP A 720 18.66 28.45 36.67
C ASP A 720 17.83 29.50 35.91
N ASP A 721 18.42 30.13 34.89
CA ASP A 721 17.69 30.99 33.94
C ASP A 721 16.99 30.14 32.86
N LYS A 722 15.66 30.12 32.94
CA LYS A 722 14.78 29.37 32.03
C LYS A 722 14.22 30.23 30.89
N SER A 723 14.50 31.54 30.88
CA SER A 723 13.92 32.49 29.91
C SER A 723 14.29 32.15 28.46
N LYS A 724 15.46 31.51 28.26
CA LYS A 724 15.99 31.11 26.95
C LYS A 724 15.78 29.63 26.61
N LEU A 725 15.02 28.90 27.43
CA LEU A 725 14.71 27.51 27.15
C LEU A 725 13.53 27.40 26.19
N PRO A 726 13.57 26.44 25.24
CA PRO A 726 12.40 26.08 24.47
C PRO A 726 11.20 25.80 25.37
N PHE A 727 10.02 26.31 24.98
CA PHE A 727 8.78 26.16 25.75
C PHE A 727 8.51 24.69 26.12
N THR A 728 8.74 23.77 25.17
CA THR A 728 8.55 22.33 25.36
C THR A 728 9.49 21.73 26.41
N ILE A 729 10.71 22.25 26.54
CA ILE A 729 11.70 21.81 27.54
C ILE A 729 11.41 22.46 28.90
N ALA A 730 11.03 23.75 28.92
CA ALA A 730 10.64 24.44 30.14
C ALA A 730 9.43 23.77 30.82
N GLN A 731 8.51 23.19 30.04
CA GLN A 731 7.37 22.43 30.57
C GLN A 731 7.74 21.16 31.34
N LEU A 732 8.97 20.66 31.23
CA LEU A 732 9.42 19.47 31.97
C LEU A 732 9.57 19.73 33.47
N ASP A 733 9.69 20.99 33.86
CA ASP A 733 9.85 21.44 35.25
C ASP A 733 8.52 21.63 35.97
N LYS A 734 7.39 21.38 35.29
CA LYS A 734 6.08 21.47 35.93
C LYS A 734 5.94 20.39 37.01
N PRO A 735 5.37 20.73 38.18
CA PRO A 735 5.13 19.75 39.23
C PRO A 735 4.24 18.62 38.68
N LYS A 736 4.55 17.38 39.07
CA LYS A 736 3.70 16.24 38.74
C LYS A 736 2.41 16.35 39.55
N ASN A 737 1.28 16.03 38.90
CA ASN A 737 0.00 15.94 39.58
C ASN A 737 0.05 14.88 40.69
N THR A 738 -0.61 15.15 41.81
CA THR A 738 -0.83 14.15 42.86
C THR A 738 -1.68 13.00 42.31
N PHE A 739 -1.73 11.87 43.03
CA PHE A 739 -2.58 10.74 42.62
C PHE A 739 -4.07 11.13 42.58
N GLU A 740 -4.54 11.88 43.58
CA GLU A 740 -5.90 12.43 43.65
C GLU A 740 -6.20 13.39 42.48
N GLU A 741 -5.28 14.31 42.18
CA GLU A 741 -5.42 15.19 41.01
C GLU A 741 -5.43 14.39 39.72
N TRP A 742 -4.60 13.36 39.60
CA TRP A 742 -4.61 12.48 38.44
C TRP A 742 -5.96 11.77 38.28
N ILE A 743 -6.54 11.20 39.34
CA ILE A 743 -7.86 10.56 39.31
C ILE A 743 -8.97 11.55 38.95
N ASN A 744 -8.96 12.74 39.55
CA ASN A 744 -9.93 13.78 39.21
C ASN A 744 -9.81 14.20 37.74
N ASN A 745 -8.60 14.31 37.22
CA ASN A 745 -8.37 14.72 35.83
C ASN A 745 -8.79 13.66 34.80
N ILE A 746 -8.73 12.37 35.12
CA ILE A 746 -9.19 11.30 34.21
C ILE A 746 -10.72 11.13 34.24
N THR A 747 -11.36 11.38 35.39
CA THR A 747 -12.80 11.22 35.59
C THR A 747 -13.61 12.48 35.25
N LYS A 748 -13.09 13.67 35.52
CA LYS A 748 -13.81 14.94 35.33
C LYS A 748 -13.19 15.86 34.26
N GLY A 749 -12.03 15.48 33.71
CA GLY A 749 -11.23 16.34 32.84
C GLY A 749 -10.41 17.39 33.60
N LYS A 750 -9.42 18.01 32.95
CA LYS A 750 -8.60 19.09 33.58
C LYS A 750 -9.31 20.44 33.57
N THR A 751 -10.23 20.63 32.63
CA THR A 751 -11.06 21.83 32.44
C THR A 751 -12.49 21.40 32.16
N LYS A 752 -13.48 22.30 32.35
CA LYS A 752 -14.90 22.02 32.04
C LYS A 752 -15.15 21.59 30.58
N THR A 753 -14.20 21.87 29.68
CA THR A 753 -14.27 21.53 28.26
C THR A 753 -13.55 20.23 27.90
N ASP A 754 -12.74 19.68 28.81
CA ASP A 754 -12.11 18.38 28.63
C ASP A 754 -13.14 17.27 28.82
N LYS A 755 -13.02 16.21 28.04
CA LYS A 755 -13.90 15.04 28.11
C LYS A 755 -13.21 13.92 28.89
N GLU A 756 -14.02 13.00 29.42
CA GLU A 756 -13.54 11.77 30.06
C GLU A 756 -12.57 11.01 29.15
N LYS A 757 -11.54 10.43 29.75
CA LYS A 757 -10.59 9.60 29.01
C LYS A 757 -11.19 8.21 28.76
N PRO A 758 -11.08 7.67 27.52
CA PRO A 758 -11.46 6.30 27.24
C PRO A 758 -10.69 5.30 28.11
N ILE A 759 -11.34 4.20 28.47
CA ILE A 759 -10.75 3.14 29.29
C ILE A 759 -9.84 2.27 28.42
N ASP A 760 -8.63 1.95 28.89
CA ASP A 760 -7.79 0.94 28.24
C ASP A 760 -8.16 -0.44 28.77
N LEU A 761 -8.68 -1.33 27.91
CA LEU A 761 -9.02 -2.70 28.32
C LEU A 761 -7.74 -3.51 28.62
N PRO A 762 -7.74 -4.36 29.66
CA PRO A 762 -6.63 -5.26 29.96
C PRO A 762 -6.33 -6.25 28.84
N THR A 763 -5.05 -6.59 28.66
CA THR A 763 -4.58 -7.57 27.65
C THR A 763 -4.63 -9.02 28.13
N ASN A 764 -5.44 -9.30 29.15
CA ASN A 764 -5.60 -10.63 29.74
C ASN A 764 -7.05 -10.84 30.21
N ILE A 765 -7.98 -10.06 29.69
CA ILE A 765 -9.38 -10.07 30.10
C ILE A 765 -10.05 -11.43 29.79
N PHE A 766 -9.62 -12.09 28.72
CA PHE A 766 -10.18 -13.37 28.26
C PHE A 766 -9.40 -14.60 28.74
N ASP A 767 -8.17 -14.43 29.24
CA ASP A 767 -7.23 -15.54 29.49
C ASP A 767 -7.83 -16.60 30.41
N LYS A 768 -8.37 -16.19 31.56
CA LYS A 768 -8.89 -17.12 32.57
C LYS A 768 -10.05 -17.97 32.04
N GLU A 769 -11.01 -17.34 31.36
CA GLU A 769 -12.19 -18.04 30.83
C GLU A 769 -11.78 -19.06 29.76
N ILE A 770 -10.89 -18.65 28.85
CA ILE A 770 -10.36 -19.54 27.80
C ILE A 770 -9.56 -20.69 28.43
N GLU A 771 -8.73 -20.41 29.43
CA GLU A 771 -7.95 -21.44 30.14
C GLU A 771 -8.87 -22.47 30.81
N GLU A 772 -9.94 -22.05 31.48
CA GLU A 772 -10.92 -22.95 32.10
C GLU A 772 -11.63 -23.83 31.05
N ILE A 773 -12.11 -23.23 29.96
CA ILE A 773 -12.79 -23.97 28.87
C ILE A 773 -11.83 -24.98 28.22
N LEU A 774 -10.60 -24.57 27.91
CA LEU A 774 -9.63 -25.46 27.28
C LEU A 774 -9.18 -26.59 28.20
N LYS A 775 -8.99 -26.33 29.50
CA LYS A 775 -8.69 -27.37 30.50
C LYS A 775 -9.80 -28.40 30.56
N ASN A 776 -11.07 -27.97 30.62
CA ASN A 776 -12.21 -28.88 30.62
C ASN A 776 -12.23 -29.76 29.37
N LYS A 777 -12.07 -29.18 28.18
CA LYS A 777 -12.01 -29.93 26.91
C LYS A 777 -10.84 -30.91 26.85
N LEU A 778 -9.66 -30.53 27.34
CA LEU A 778 -8.48 -31.41 27.38
C LEU A 778 -8.69 -32.57 28.37
N SER A 779 -9.34 -32.31 29.51
CA SER A 779 -9.68 -33.34 30.50
C SER A 779 -10.73 -34.32 29.97
N GLU A 780 -11.75 -33.85 29.25
CA GLU A 780 -12.76 -34.69 28.57
C GLU A 780 -12.09 -35.69 27.60
N GLU A 781 -11.10 -35.23 26.84
CA GLU A 781 -10.32 -36.03 25.88
C GLU A 781 -9.14 -36.80 26.52
N LYS A 782 -8.98 -36.74 27.85
CA LYS A 782 -7.90 -37.40 28.62
C LYS A 782 -6.48 -36.99 28.17
N ILE A 783 -6.30 -35.76 27.72
CA ILE A 783 -5.01 -35.21 27.32
C ILE A 783 -4.31 -34.56 28.53
N ALA A 784 -3.05 -34.91 28.78
CA ALA A 784 -2.29 -34.36 29.88
C ALA A 784 -1.86 -32.90 29.63
N PHE A 785 -2.06 -32.04 30.62
CA PHE A 785 -1.58 -30.65 30.64
C PHE A 785 -1.05 -30.28 32.02
N THR A 786 -0.22 -29.25 32.10
CA THR A 786 0.26 -28.73 33.39
C THR A 786 -0.78 -27.80 34.00
N GLU A 787 -0.99 -27.88 35.33
CA GLU A 787 -2.02 -27.08 36.01
C GLU A 787 -1.83 -25.56 35.85
N ASN A 788 -0.57 -25.12 35.82
CA ASN A 788 -0.16 -23.73 35.61
C ASN A 788 0.07 -23.39 34.12
N ALA A 789 -0.42 -24.20 33.19
CA ALA A 789 -0.34 -23.89 31.76
C ALA A 789 -1.12 -22.63 31.43
N ASN A 790 -0.52 -21.73 30.65
CA ASN A 790 -1.21 -20.55 30.15
C ASN A 790 -2.06 -20.88 28.91
N TYR A 791 -2.93 -19.94 28.52
CA TYR A 791 -3.82 -20.13 27.36
C TYR A 791 -3.07 -20.56 26.09
N ASN A 792 -1.87 -20.02 25.82
CA ASN A 792 -1.09 -20.37 24.62
C ASN A 792 -0.65 -21.83 24.61
N GLN A 793 -0.25 -22.36 25.76
CA GLN A 793 0.13 -23.77 25.90
C GLN A 793 -1.10 -24.68 25.77
N LEU A 794 -2.19 -24.33 26.44
CA LEU A 794 -3.44 -25.09 26.37
C LEU A 794 -4.05 -25.06 24.96
N PHE A 795 -4.04 -23.91 24.29
CA PHE A 795 -4.55 -23.76 22.93
C PHE A 795 -3.74 -24.58 21.95
N LYS A 796 -2.40 -24.62 22.10
CA LYS A 796 -1.54 -25.49 21.29
C LYS A 796 -1.88 -26.97 21.50
N LEU A 797 -2.04 -27.42 22.75
CA LEU A 797 -2.42 -28.81 23.06
C LEU A 797 -3.79 -29.14 22.49
N TRP A 798 -4.78 -28.28 22.71
CA TRP A 798 -6.13 -28.45 22.17
C TRP A 798 -6.12 -28.53 20.64
N TRP A 799 -5.33 -27.68 19.98
CA TRP A 799 -5.17 -27.72 18.53
C TRP A 799 -4.53 -29.03 18.04
N THR A 800 -3.43 -29.45 18.66
CA THR A 800 -2.67 -30.62 18.20
C THR A 800 -3.36 -31.93 18.55
N ASP A 801 -3.90 -32.06 19.76
CA ASP A 801 -4.36 -33.34 20.29
C ASP A 801 -5.88 -33.52 20.15
N CYS A 802 -6.68 -32.48 20.41
CA CYS A 802 -8.15 -32.56 20.22
C CYS A 802 -8.52 -32.43 18.73
N ARG A 803 -8.03 -31.39 18.04
CA ARG A 803 -8.34 -31.19 16.61
C ARG A 803 -7.51 -32.07 15.67
N LYS A 804 -6.47 -32.73 16.20
CA LYS A 804 -5.54 -33.58 15.42
C LYS A 804 -4.99 -32.83 14.20
N ASP A 805 -4.63 -31.55 14.39
CA ASP A 805 -4.13 -30.67 13.36
C ASP A 805 -2.81 -30.00 13.78
N ASN A 806 -2.00 -29.58 12.81
CA ASN A 806 -0.76 -28.86 13.01
C ASN A 806 -0.74 -27.60 12.17
N VAL A 807 0.19 -26.69 12.45
CA VAL A 807 0.42 -25.53 11.58
C VAL A 807 0.91 -25.98 10.19
N GLN A 808 0.92 -25.04 9.24
CA GLN A 808 1.39 -25.29 7.89
C GLN A 808 2.85 -25.79 7.90
N LYS A 809 3.16 -26.75 7.02
CA LYS A 809 4.47 -27.43 6.96
C LYS A 809 5.67 -26.49 6.81
N PHE A 810 5.47 -25.32 6.23
CA PHE A 810 6.54 -24.34 6.05
C PHE A 810 7.09 -23.77 7.37
N TYR A 811 6.33 -23.87 8.48
CA TYR A 811 6.82 -23.44 9.79
C TYR A 811 7.93 -24.35 10.34
N ASP A 812 8.06 -25.58 9.85
CA ASP A 812 9.10 -26.53 10.25
C ASP A 812 10.41 -26.37 9.43
N ALA A 813 10.45 -25.43 8.49
CA ALA A 813 11.61 -25.16 7.64
C ALA A 813 12.86 -24.79 8.46
N GLU A 814 14.02 -25.23 7.97
CA GLU A 814 15.32 -24.87 8.54
C GLU A 814 15.59 -23.36 8.38
N ARG A 815 16.11 -22.75 9.45
CA ARG A 815 16.37 -21.33 9.55
C ARG A 815 17.85 -21.03 9.70
N GLU A 816 18.27 -19.87 9.22
CA GLU A 816 19.60 -19.32 9.33
C GLU A 816 19.53 -17.86 9.79
N TYR A 817 20.08 -17.59 10.97
CA TYR A 817 20.14 -16.26 11.56
C TYR A 817 21.51 -15.63 11.32
N VAL A 818 21.55 -14.49 10.64
CA VAL A 818 22.79 -13.72 10.45
C VAL A 818 23.00 -12.76 11.61
N ILE A 819 24.00 -13.00 12.45
CA ILE A 819 24.29 -12.23 13.66
C ILE A 819 25.76 -11.82 13.64
N TYR A 820 26.03 -10.50 13.55
CA TYR A 820 27.39 -9.97 13.34
C TYR A 820 28.12 -10.62 12.15
N ASP A 821 27.42 -10.84 11.04
CA ASP A 821 27.97 -11.50 9.84
C ASP A 821 28.32 -13.00 10.02
N GLU A 822 27.96 -13.61 11.16
CA GLU A 822 28.00 -15.07 11.33
C GLU A 822 26.63 -15.70 11.08
N HIS A 823 26.64 -16.87 10.44
CA HIS A 823 25.45 -17.64 10.14
C HIS A 823 25.19 -18.66 11.26
N VAL A 824 24.03 -18.54 11.93
CA VAL A 824 23.60 -19.45 12.99
C VAL A 824 22.45 -20.31 12.48
N LYS A 825 22.70 -21.60 12.32
CA LYS A 825 21.67 -22.57 11.91
C LYS A 825 20.70 -22.86 13.05
N PHE A 826 19.41 -22.87 12.73
CA PHE A 826 18.33 -23.11 13.65
C PHE A 826 17.31 -24.07 13.03
N ILE A 827 17.19 -25.26 13.61
CA ILE A 827 16.17 -26.24 13.24
C ILE A 827 15.14 -26.28 14.37
N PRO A 828 13.87 -25.91 14.11
CA PRO A 828 12.83 -25.87 15.14
C PRO A 828 12.75 -27.17 15.94
N ASN A 829 12.57 -27.06 17.26
CA ASN A 829 12.37 -28.19 18.19
C ASN A 829 13.52 -29.22 18.29
N THR A 830 14.71 -28.96 17.72
CA THR A 830 15.84 -29.92 17.79
C THR A 830 16.72 -29.77 19.03
N LYS A 831 16.83 -28.56 19.60
CA LYS A 831 17.60 -28.28 20.81
C LYS A 831 16.72 -27.64 21.89
N PRO A 832 16.96 -27.93 23.19
CA PRO A 832 16.08 -27.51 24.28
C PRO A 832 16.20 -26.02 24.64
N LYS A 833 17.34 -25.39 24.38
CA LYS A 833 17.60 -23.97 24.69
C LYS A 833 18.14 -23.23 23.47
N PHE A 834 17.79 -21.94 23.35
CA PHE A 834 18.32 -21.08 22.28
C PHE A 834 19.84 -20.97 22.28
N GLU A 835 20.45 -20.95 23.46
CA GLU A 835 21.91 -20.96 23.66
C GLU A 835 22.61 -22.06 22.86
N ASN A 836 22.01 -23.23 22.81
CA ASN A 836 22.60 -24.39 22.17
C ASN A 836 22.70 -24.26 20.64
N TYR A 837 21.98 -23.32 20.02
CA TYR A 837 22.07 -23.08 18.57
C TYR A 837 23.27 -22.22 18.18
N TYR A 838 23.73 -21.32 19.06
CA TYR A 838 24.81 -20.39 18.74
C TYR A 838 26.11 -20.64 19.52
N ASN A 839 26.24 -21.78 20.21
CA ASN A 839 27.43 -22.13 20.99
C ASN A 839 28.74 -22.10 20.19
N GLU A 840 28.69 -22.42 18.89
CA GLU A 840 29.84 -22.42 17.99
C GLU A 840 30.17 -21.00 17.48
N SER A 841 29.16 -20.25 17.03
CA SER A 841 29.34 -18.90 16.46
C SER A 841 29.67 -17.85 17.53
N PHE A 842 29.17 -18.01 18.75
CA PHE A 842 29.30 -17.00 19.81
C PHE A 842 30.76 -16.71 20.22
N PRO A 843 31.62 -17.72 20.51
CA PRO A 843 33.04 -17.48 20.81
C PRO A 843 33.79 -16.79 19.67
N ILE A 844 33.48 -17.12 18.41
CA ILE A 844 34.10 -16.54 17.21
C ILE A 844 33.81 -15.03 17.16
N VAL A 845 32.53 -14.64 17.25
CA VAL A 845 32.12 -13.23 17.27
C VAL A 845 32.71 -12.48 18.45
N LEU A 846 32.66 -13.07 19.66
CA LEU A 846 33.18 -12.42 20.86
C LEU A 846 34.67 -12.11 20.72
N THR A 847 35.45 -13.04 20.17
CA THR A 847 36.89 -12.89 19.96
C THR A 847 37.18 -11.81 18.91
N ARG A 848 36.49 -11.83 17.76
CA ARG A 848 36.60 -10.78 16.72
C ARG A 848 36.29 -9.40 17.29
N LEU A 849 35.15 -9.23 17.95
CA LEU A 849 34.73 -7.96 18.51
C LEU A 849 35.72 -7.42 19.56
N LYS A 850 36.28 -8.30 20.41
CA LYS A 850 37.30 -7.91 21.40
C LYS A 850 38.59 -7.44 20.71
N ARG A 851 39.06 -8.16 19.68
CA ARG A 851 40.23 -7.77 18.89
C ARG A 851 40.03 -6.40 18.24
N ASP A 852 38.92 -6.20 17.54
CA ASP A 852 38.61 -4.93 16.86
C ASP A 852 38.50 -3.77 17.88
N ARG A 853 38.01 -4.06 19.09
CA ARG A 853 37.96 -3.10 20.20
C ARG A 853 39.35 -2.73 20.71
N GLU A 854 40.26 -3.68 20.81
CA GLU A 854 41.65 -3.45 21.22
C GLU A 854 42.42 -2.63 20.18
N GLU A 855 42.26 -2.92 18.89
CA GLU A 855 42.83 -2.11 17.81
C GLU A 855 42.31 -0.68 17.85
N ALA A 856 40.99 -0.49 18.05
CA ALA A 856 40.40 0.84 18.20
C ALA A 856 40.93 1.60 19.42
N ARG A 857 41.28 0.90 20.52
CA ARG A 857 41.88 1.50 21.71
C ARG A 857 43.32 1.94 21.47
N LYS A 858 44.09 1.17 20.70
CA LYS A 858 45.46 1.53 20.26
C LYS A 858 45.44 2.84 19.44
N LEU A 859 44.36 3.11 18.70
CA LEU A 859 44.10 4.36 17.97
C LEU A 859 43.54 5.51 18.85
N ASN A 860 43.86 5.55 20.15
CA ASN A 860 43.44 6.60 21.11
C ASN A 860 41.93 6.76 21.38
N ARG A 861 41.09 5.76 21.07
CA ARG A 861 39.67 5.80 21.48
C ARG A 861 39.50 5.22 22.89
N LYS A 862 39.09 6.04 23.87
CA LYS A 862 38.68 5.58 25.22
C LYS A 862 37.35 4.82 25.15
N LEU A 863 37.40 3.56 24.72
CA LEU A 863 36.22 2.67 24.64
C LEU A 863 36.22 1.64 25.77
N PRO A 864 35.07 1.36 26.41
CA PRO A 864 34.96 0.31 27.41
C PRO A 864 35.18 -1.09 26.80
N PRO A 865 35.59 -2.08 27.61
CA PRO A 865 35.80 -3.44 27.12
C PRO A 865 34.45 -4.05 26.73
N ILE A 866 34.47 -4.99 25.78
CA ILE A 866 33.25 -5.70 25.38
C ILE A 866 33.01 -6.82 26.38
N GLU A 867 31.86 -6.77 27.06
CA GLU A 867 31.44 -7.79 28.01
C GLU A 867 30.76 -8.95 27.29
N LYS A 868 31.03 -10.18 27.76
CA LYS A 868 30.42 -11.43 27.24
C LYS A 868 28.88 -11.34 27.23
N SER A 869 28.30 -10.88 28.34
CA SER A 869 26.86 -10.73 28.54
C SER A 869 26.19 -9.80 27.54
N GLN A 870 26.91 -8.76 27.07
CA GLN A 870 26.38 -7.81 26.09
C GLN A 870 26.25 -8.44 24.71
N VAL A 871 27.26 -9.20 24.28
CA VAL A 871 27.23 -9.93 23.00
C VAL A 871 26.18 -11.04 23.06
N GLU A 872 26.14 -11.78 24.17
CA GLU A 872 25.21 -12.91 24.35
C GLU A 872 23.76 -12.45 24.31
N LYS A 873 23.47 -11.29 24.91
CA LYS A 873 22.15 -10.66 24.84
C LYS A 873 21.71 -10.39 23.40
N VAL A 874 22.63 -9.97 22.51
CA VAL A 874 22.30 -9.73 21.09
C VAL A 874 21.92 -11.04 20.39
N PHE A 875 22.65 -12.12 20.62
CA PHE A 875 22.30 -13.45 20.10
C PHE A 875 20.93 -13.92 20.60
N LYS A 876 20.70 -13.87 21.93
CA LYS A 876 19.43 -14.23 22.55
C LYS A 876 18.27 -13.41 22.01
N GLN A 877 18.46 -12.11 21.83
CA GLN A 877 17.43 -11.23 21.32
C GLN A 877 17.13 -11.48 19.84
N ALA A 878 18.15 -11.65 19.00
CA ALA A 878 17.97 -11.88 17.56
C ALA A 878 17.12 -13.13 17.29
N ILE A 879 17.44 -14.26 17.92
CA ILE A 879 16.69 -15.50 17.77
C ILE A 879 15.36 -15.42 18.53
N GLY A 880 15.41 -15.08 19.83
CA GLY A 880 14.25 -15.17 20.71
C GLY A 880 13.11 -14.21 20.36
N SER A 881 13.40 -13.01 19.84
CA SER A 881 12.36 -12.07 19.42
C SER A 881 11.69 -12.51 18.12
N THR A 882 12.47 -12.91 17.12
CA THR A 882 11.97 -13.42 15.84
C THR A 882 11.12 -14.68 16.02
N GLU A 883 11.61 -15.64 16.82
CA GLU A 883 10.87 -16.87 17.14
C GLU A 883 9.57 -16.60 17.92
N LYS A 884 9.55 -15.55 18.75
CA LYS A 884 8.32 -15.13 19.43
C LYS A 884 7.29 -14.60 18.43
N GLU A 885 7.72 -13.78 17.47
CA GLU A 885 6.85 -13.25 16.43
C GLU A 885 6.30 -14.36 15.53
N ILE A 886 7.14 -15.32 15.12
CA ILE A 886 6.72 -16.50 14.34
C ILE A 886 5.64 -17.30 15.09
N ARG A 887 5.77 -17.48 16.41
CA ARG A 887 4.75 -18.16 17.22
C ARG A 887 3.41 -17.41 17.26
N LEU A 888 3.43 -16.07 17.30
CA LEU A 888 2.20 -15.28 17.24
C LEU A 888 1.53 -15.43 15.86
N LEU A 889 2.31 -15.41 14.77
CA LEU A 889 1.77 -15.64 13.43
C LEU A 889 1.15 -17.05 13.28
N GLN A 890 1.73 -18.06 13.93
CA GLN A 890 1.15 -19.41 13.99
C GLN A 890 -0.17 -19.45 14.76
N GLU A 891 -0.30 -18.66 15.84
CA GLU A 891 -1.55 -18.53 16.59
C GLU A 891 -2.62 -17.86 15.73
N GLU A 892 -2.27 -16.74 15.08
CA GLU A 892 -3.15 -16.02 14.14
C GLU A 892 -3.62 -16.91 12.98
N ASP A 893 -2.75 -17.76 12.43
CA ASP A 893 -3.12 -18.71 11.36
C ASP A 893 -4.13 -19.77 11.84
N ARG A 894 -4.01 -20.24 13.10
CA ARG A 894 -5.03 -21.13 13.71
C ARG A 894 -6.37 -20.43 13.84
N ILE A 895 -6.36 -19.19 14.32
CA ILE A 895 -7.59 -18.40 14.46
C ILE A 895 -8.22 -18.10 13.10
N MET A 896 -7.42 -17.80 12.08
CA MET A 896 -7.91 -17.61 10.71
C MET A 896 -8.60 -18.86 10.15
N LEU A 897 -8.11 -20.06 10.46
CA LEU A 897 -8.83 -21.28 10.07
C LEU A 897 -10.19 -21.39 10.78
N LEU A 898 -10.25 -21.08 12.08
CA LEU A 898 -11.52 -21.09 12.82
C LEU A 898 -12.52 -20.07 12.26
N MET A 899 -12.06 -18.87 11.91
CA MET A 899 -12.88 -17.85 11.24
C MET A 899 -13.41 -18.38 9.90
N PHE A 900 -12.54 -19.02 9.12
CA PHE A 900 -12.89 -19.57 7.81
C PHE A 900 -13.95 -20.69 7.93
N GLU A 901 -13.83 -21.57 8.93
CA GLU A 901 -14.84 -22.59 9.23
C GLU A 901 -16.21 -21.98 9.52
N GLN A 902 -16.27 -20.94 10.36
CA GLN A 902 -17.52 -20.27 10.71
C GLN A 902 -18.14 -19.49 9.54
N LEU A 903 -17.33 -18.98 8.61
CA LEU A 903 -17.86 -18.34 7.39
C LEU A 903 -18.45 -19.34 6.40
N LEU A 904 -18.07 -20.62 6.47
CA LEU A 904 -18.49 -21.68 5.56
C LEU A 904 -19.72 -22.48 6.00
N GLU A 905 -20.38 -22.14 7.12
CA GLU A 905 -21.44 -22.91 7.81
C GLU A 905 -22.65 -23.38 6.94
N THR A 906 -22.66 -23.17 5.62
CA THR A 906 -23.60 -23.76 4.64
C THR A 906 -23.15 -25.05 3.96
N ASP A 907 -21.88 -25.45 3.99
CA ASP A 907 -21.40 -26.71 3.35
C ASP A 907 -20.91 -27.74 4.39
N ASN A 908 -21.63 -28.86 4.48
CA ASN A 908 -21.36 -29.99 5.38
C ASN A 908 -19.91 -30.53 5.30
N ASN A 909 -19.33 -30.86 6.46
CA ASN A 909 -18.26 -31.86 6.65
C ASN A 909 -16.91 -31.65 5.93
N LEU A 910 -16.40 -30.43 5.81
CA LEU A 910 -14.99 -30.25 5.46
C LEU A 910 -14.10 -30.38 6.72
N ASN A 911 -13.35 -31.47 6.83
CA ASN A 911 -12.31 -31.66 7.85
C ASN A 911 -11.07 -30.81 7.48
N LEU A 912 -11.22 -29.49 7.60
CA LEU A 912 -10.22 -28.51 7.21
C LEU A 912 -9.05 -28.52 8.20
N LYS A 913 -7.84 -28.62 7.67
CA LYS A 913 -6.62 -28.68 8.49
C LYS A 913 -5.54 -27.77 7.92
N LEU A 914 -4.88 -27.00 8.78
CA LEU A 914 -3.79 -26.11 8.38
C LEU A 914 -2.61 -26.88 7.81
N ASN A 915 -2.33 -28.08 8.33
CA ASN A 915 -1.25 -28.93 7.81
C ASN A 915 -1.43 -29.29 6.32
N ASN A 916 -2.64 -29.16 5.81
CA ASN A 916 -3.07 -29.40 4.44
C ASN A 916 -3.72 -28.15 3.80
N ALA A 917 -3.40 -26.94 4.27
CA ALA A 917 -4.01 -25.68 3.78
C ALA A 917 -3.94 -25.50 2.25
N GLU A 918 -2.92 -26.08 1.58
CA GLU A 918 -2.81 -26.05 0.11
C GLU A 918 -3.91 -26.85 -0.60
N SER A 919 -4.43 -27.91 0.03
CA SER A 919 -5.55 -28.68 -0.53
C SER A 919 -6.82 -27.84 -0.60
N LEU A 920 -7.04 -26.94 0.38
CA LEU A 920 -8.24 -26.11 0.51
C LEU A 920 -8.40 -25.11 -0.65
N LEU A 921 -7.29 -24.58 -1.17
CA LEU A 921 -7.29 -23.69 -2.33
C LEU A 921 -7.55 -24.43 -3.65
N ASN A 922 -7.18 -25.70 -3.71
CA ASN A 922 -7.24 -26.50 -4.93
C ASN A 922 -8.55 -27.31 -5.05
N GLU A 923 -9.41 -27.28 -4.03
CA GLU A 923 -10.76 -27.83 -4.08
C GLU A 923 -11.59 -27.11 -5.16
N GLN A 924 -12.24 -27.87 -6.02
CA GLN A 924 -13.10 -27.33 -7.07
C GLN A 924 -14.48 -27.01 -6.50
N ILE A 925 -14.87 -25.74 -6.57
CA ILE A 925 -16.20 -25.26 -6.22
C ILE A 925 -16.91 -24.77 -7.48
N THR A 926 -18.24 -24.90 -7.51
CA THR A 926 -19.06 -24.27 -8.54
C THR A 926 -19.29 -22.81 -8.15
N ILE A 927 -18.94 -21.89 -9.02
CA ILE A 927 -19.08 -20.45 -8.81
C ILE A 927 -20.10 -19.93 -9.80
N LYS A 928 -21.01 -19.08 -9.32
CA LYS A 928 -21.98 -18.37 -10.14
C LYS A 928 -21.78 -16.88 -9.92
N GLU A 929 -21.43 -16.16 -10.97
CA GLU A 929 -21.25 -14.70 -10.93
C GLU A 929 -22.33 -14.04 -11.79
N LYS A 930 -23.17 -13.21 -11.17
CA LYS A 930 -24.18 -12.44 -11.89
C LYS A 930 -23.56 -11.17 -12.46
N ILE A 931 -23.83 -10.88 -13.73
CA ILE A 931 -23.35 -9.70 -14.43
C ILE A 931 -24.53 -8.87 -14.94
N SER A 932 -24.48 -7.56 -14.69
CA SER A 932 -25.46 -6.58 -15.20
C SER A 932 -24.74 -5.62 -16.15
N LEU A 933 -25.18 -5.56 -17.40
CA LEU A 933 -24.50 -4.87 -18.48
C LEU A 933 -25.46 -3.94 -19.24
N LYS A 934 -24.98 -2.76 -19.66
CA LYS A 934 -25.75 -1.79 -20.46
C LYS A 934 -25.35 -1.87 -21.93
N LEU A 935 -26.32 -2.04 -22.83
CA LEU A 935 -26.06 -2.13 -24.27
C LEU A 935 -25.50 -0.82 -24.85
N SER A 936 -24.47 -0.90 -25.70
CA SER A 936 -23.73 0.26 -26.21
C SER A 936 -24.48 1.00 -27.32
N PHE A 937 -25.35 0.32 -28.07
CA PHE A 937 -25.96 0.80 -29.32
C PHE A 937 -27.47 1.10 -29.24
N ASN A 938 -28.02 1.28 -28.03
CA ASN A 938 -29.43 1.69 -27.87
C ASN A 938 -29.59 3.21 -27.95
N GLU A 939 -30.55 3.66 -28.75
CA GLU A 939 -30.82 5.08 -29.07
C GLU A 939 -31.77 5.77 -28.08
N GLN A 940 -32.34 5.03 -27.10
CA GLN A 940 -33.14 5.62 -26.02
C GLN A 940 -32.22 6.18 -24.92
N GLU A 941 -32.59 7.32 -24.31
CA GLU A 941 -31.81 8.00 -23.25
C GLU A 941 -31.46 7.06 -22.08
N ASP A 942 -32.25 6.00 -21.87
CA ASP A 942 -31.93 4.86 -21.01
C ASP A 942 -31.49 3.64 -21.83
N LYS A 943 -30.18 3.36 -21.84
CA LYS A 943 -29.61 2.13 -22.42
C LYS A 943 -30.19 0.90 -21.71
N LYS A 944 -30.93 0.06 -22.44
CA LYS A 944 -31.44 -1.24 -21.95
C LYS A 944 -30.35 -2.07 -21.25
N GLU A 945 -30.70 -2.61 -20.10
CA GLU A 945 -29.84 -3.45 -19.26
C GLU A 945 -30.10 -4.94 -19.54
N ILE A 946 -29.04 -5.74 -19.61
CA ILE A 946 -29.08 -7.20 -19.74
C ILE A 946 -28.40 -7.83 -18.53
N ILE A 947 -29.05 -8.86 -17.98
CA ILE A 947 -28.59 -9.57 -16.79
C ILE A 947 -28.33 -11.03 -17.19
N LYS A 948 -27.13 -11.54 -16.92
CA LYS A 948 -26.73 -12.94 -17.16
C LYS A 948 -25.94 -13.49 -15.97
N THR A 949 -25.85 -14.81 -15.85
CA THR A 949 -25.07 -15.49 -14.81
C THR A 949 -23.97 -16.32 -15.46
N ILE A 950 -22.71 -16.06 -15.13
CA ILE A 950 -21.58 -16.87 -15.58
C ILE A 950 -21.35 -18.01 -14.56
N ILE A 951 -21.32 -19.24 -15.04
CA ILE A 951 -21.11 -20.44 -14.22
C ILE A 951 -19.76 -21.07 -14.55
N ASP A 952 -18.98 -21.41 -13.52
CA ASP A 952 -17.75 -22.18 -13.70
C ASP A 952 -17.49 -23.15 -12.54
N LYS A 953 -16.75 -24.24 -12.81
CA LYS A 953 -16.19 -25.13 -11.80
C LYS A 953 -14.70 -24.87 -11.70
N ARG A 954 -14.27 -24.13 -10.68
CA ARG A 954 -12.85 -23.77 -10.50
C ARG A 954 -12.36 -24.08 -9.12
N LYS A 955 -11.03 -24.14 -9.03
CA LYS A 955 -10.33 -24.14 -7.74
C LYS A 955 -10.78 -22.91 -6.95
N ARG A 956 -11.03 -23.07 -5.66
CA ARG A 956 -11.48 -22.00 -4.76
C ARG A 956 -10.59 -20.75 -4.86
N LYS A 957 -9.29 -20.91 -5.08
CA LYS A 957 -8.33 -19.81 -5.31
C LYS A 957 -8.57 -18.95 -6.57
N ASP A 958 -9.25 -19.49 -7.58
CA ASP A 958 -9.44 -18.90 -8.90
C ASP A 958 -10.81 -18.18 -9.03
N PHE A 959 -11.50 -17.92 -7.91
CA PHE A 959 -12.86 -17.39 -7.92
C PHE A 959 -13.01 -15.98 -8.53
N SER A 960 -12.00 -15.13 -8.32
CA SER A 960 -12.07 -13.71 -8.67
C SER A 960 -11.98 -13.48 -10.16
N ILE A 961 -11.64 -14.52 -10.93
CA ILE A 961 -11.46 -14.43 -12.37
C ILE A 961 -12.77 -14.11 -13.08
N LEU A 962 -13.92 -14.61 -12.61
CA LEU A 962 -15.20 -14.31 -13.25
C LEU A 962 -15.58 -12.83 -13.12
N ARG A 963 -15.03 -12.12 -12.14
CA ARG A 963 -15.37 -10.70 -11.93
C ARG A 963 -14.90 -9.80 -13.05
N LYS A 964 -13.80 -10.16 -13.76
CA LYS A 964 -13.24 -9.36 -14.86
C LYS A 964 -14.26 -9.14 -15.99
N PHE A 965 -15.19 -10.08 -16.15
CA PHE A 965 -16.24 -10.03 -17.16
C PHE A 965 -17.22 -8.87 -16.94
N LYS A 966 -17.43 -8.38 -15.71
CA LYS A 966 -18.32 -7.25 -15.42
C LYS A 966 -17.97 -5.97 -16.22
N TYR A 967 -16.70 -5.78 -16.56
CA TYR A 967 -16.21 -4.58 -17.26
C TYR A 967 -15.72 -4.86 -18.68
N ASP A 968 -15.83 -6.09 -19.16
CA ASP A 968 -15.41 -6.44 -20.52
C ASP A 968 -16.42 -5.87 -21.53
N LYS A 969 -15.95 -4.88 -22.32
CA LYS A 969 -16.76 -4.14 -23.30
C LYS A 969 -17.29 -5.00 -24.46
N ARG A 970 -16.83 -6.24 -24.61
CA ARG A 970 -17.36 -7.18 -25.61
C ARG A 970 -18.65 -7.83 -25.12
N LEU A 971 -18.84 -7.96 -23.80
CA LEU A 971 -19.96 -8.72 -23.25
C LEU A 971 -21.34 -8.11 -23.43
N PRO A 972 -21.55 -6.77 -23.38
CA PRO A 972 -22.91 -6.22 -23.44
C PRO A 972 -23.67 -6.73 -24.65
N GLU A 973 -23.11 -6.59 -25.85
CA GLU A 973 -23.73 -7.08 -27.08
C GLU A 973 -23.59 -8.59 -27.25
N LEU A 974 -22.48 -9.20 -26.84
CA LEU A 974 -22.30 -10.65 -26.94
C LEU A 974 -23.35 -11.43 -26.12
N CYS A 975 -23.73 -10.92 -24.95
CA CYS A 975 -24.74 -11.53 -24.09
C CYS A 975 -26.12 -11.62 -24.77
N GLU A 976 -26.42 -10.75 -25.75
CA GLU A 976 -27.67 -10.87 -26.53
C GLU A 976 -27.68 -12.13 -27.41
N TYR A 977 -26.52 -12.68 -27.78
CA TYR A 977 -26.42 -13.86 -28.65
C TYR A 977 -26.72 -15.16 -27.91
N PHE A 978 -26.49 -15.22 -26.60
CA PHE A 978 -26.83 -16.37 -25.76
C PHE A 978 -28.33 -16.42 -25.44
N GLU A 979 -28.95 -17.58 -25.70
CA GLU A 979 -30.38 -17.79 -25.42
C GLU A 979 -30.66 -18.02 -23.92
N THR A 980 -29.75 -18.70 -23.22
CA THR A 980 -29.86 -18.99 -21.79
C THR A 980 -29.36 -17.84 -20.93
N ASP A 981 -29.91 -17.70 -19.73
CA ASP A 981 -29.43 -16.73 -18.73
C ASP A 981 -28.16 -17.20 -18.04
N ASP A 982 -28.00 -18.50 -17.90
CA ASP A 982 -26.80 -19.15 -17.41
C ASP A 982 -25.84 -19.42 -18.58
N ILE A 983 -24.63 -18.85 -18.52
CA ILE A 983 -23.58 -18.98 -19.52
C ILE A 983 -22.39 -19.71 -18.87
N SER A 984 -21.95 -20.82 -19.45
CA SER A 984 -20.74 -21.50 -18.99
C SER A 984 -19.50 -20.64 -19.29
N HIS A 985 -18.59 -20.50 -18.33
CA HIS A 985 -17.32 -19.79 -18.54
C HIS A 985 -16.50 -20.42 -19.66
N SER A 986 -16.55 -21.75 -19.84
CA SER A 986 -15.87 -22.42 -20.94
C SER A 986 -16.36 -21.94 -22.30
N ASP A 987 -17.68 -21.79 -22.46
CA ASP A 987 -18.29 -21.33 -23.71
C ASP A 987 -17.97 -19.85 -23.95
N LEU A 988 -18.02 -19.04 -22.89
CA LEU A 988 -17.67 -17.63 -22.97
C LEU A 988 -16.19 -17.43 -23.33
N LYS A 989 -15.27 -18.16 -22.69
CA LYS A 989 -13.84 -18.09 -22.98
C LYS A 989 -13.56 -18.48 -24.43
N LYS A 990 -14.15 -19.59 -24.89
CA LYS A 990 -14.06 -20.03 -26.29
C LYS A 990 -14.53 -18.93 -27.25
N GLU A 991 -15.65 -18.28 -26.95
CA GLU A 991 -16.18 -17.17 -27.77
C GLU A 991 -15.24 -15.96 -27.80
N LEU A 992 -14.67 -15.56 -26.67
CA LEU A 992 -13.74 -14.42 -26.59
C LEU A 992 -12.40 -14.71 -27.27
N ASP A 993 -11.93 -15.97 -27.22
CA ASP A 993 -10.73 -16.41 -27.91
C ASP A 993 -10.96 -16.44 -29.44
N GLU A 994 -12.11 -16.95 -29.89
CA GLU A 994 -12.50 -16.87 -31.30
C GLU A 994 -12.73 -15.44 -31.77
N TYR A 995 -13.24 -14.55 -30.93
CA TYR A 995 -13.30 -13.12 -31.21
C TYR A 995 -11.91 -12.53 -31.45
N ASN A 996 -10.92 -12.89 -30.64
CA ASN A 996 -9.54 -12.41 -30.81
C ASN A 996 -8.93 -12.90 -32.13
N LYS A 997 -9.19 -14.16 -32.53
CA LYS A 997 -8.79 -14.71 -33.83
C LYS A 997 -9.52 -14.01 -34.98
N ALA A 998 -10.83 -13.81 -34.85
CA ALA A 998 -11.68 -13.13 -35.83
C ALA A 998 -11.26 -11.67 -36.05
N LYS A 999 -10.94 -10.95 -34.98
CA LYS A 999 -10.48 -9.55 -35.01
C LYS A 999 -9.34 -9.34 -35.97
N GLU A 1000 -8.33 -10.20 -35.89
CA GLU A 1000 -7.15 -10.12 -36.72
C GLU A 1000 -7.48 -10.29 -38.20
N GLN A 1001 -8.31 -11.29 -38.53
CA GLN A 1001 -8.71 -11.56 -39.91
C GLN A 1001 -9.64 -10.48 -40.48
N ILE A 1002 -10.59 -9.98 -39.68
CA ILE A 1002 -11.51 -8.91 -40.08
C ILE A 1002 -10.73 -7.64 -40.42
N LEU A 1003 -9.76 -7.27 -39.57
CA LEU A 1003 -8.92 -6.10 -39.82
C LEU A 1003 -8.03 -6.30 -41.05
N ALA A 1004 -7.45 -7.49 -41.25
CA ALA A 1004 -6.69 -7.81 -42.45
C ALA A 1004 -7.54 -7.66 -43.72
N ASN A 1005 -8.76 -8.20 -43.72
CA ASN A 1005 -9.68 -8.14 -44.85
C ASN A 1005 -10.19 -6.73 -45.11
N ALA A 1006 -10.45 -5.94 -44.06
CA ALA A 1006 -10.76 -4.52 -44.22
C ALA A 1006 -9.61 -3.76 -44.91
N PHE A 1007 -8.37 -4.02 -44.49
CA PHE A 1007 -7.18 -3.44 -45.09
C PHE A 1007 -6.99 -3.84 -46.55
N MET A 1008 -7.25 -5.11 -46.87
CA MET A 1008 -7.18 -5.64 -48.24
C MET A 1008 -8.24 -5.00 -49.14
N LEU A 1009 -9.45 -4.79 -48.62
CA LEU A 1009 -10.51 -4.08 -49.34
C LEU A 1009 -10.08 -2.63 -49.63
N GLU A 1010 -9.61 -1.90 -48.62
CA GLU A 1010 -9.12 -0.52 -48.78
C GLU A 1010 -8.01 -0.45 -49.84
N LYS A 1011 -7.05 -1.39 -49.79
CA LYS A 1011 -5.99 -1.53 -50.79
C LYS A 1011 -6.54 -1.70 -52.20
N THR A 1012 -7.42 -2.68 -52.39
CA THR A 1012 -7.99 -3.02 -53.69
C THR A 1012 -8.74 -1.82 -54.29
N ILE A 1013 -9.47 -1.07 -53.47
CA ILE A 1013 -10.20 0.12 -53.93
C ILE A 1013 -9.23 1.25 -54.31
N ILE A 1014 -8.18 1.50 -53.53
CA ILE A 1014 -7.17 2.53 -53.85
C ILE A 1014 -6.44 2.20 -55.16
N GLU A 1015 -6.11 0.93 -55.40
CA GLU A 1015 -5.48 0.48 -56.64
C GLU A 1015 -6.41 0.68 -57.86
N LYS A 1016 -7.73 0.59 -57.65
CA LYS A 1016 -8.73 0.78 -58.72
C LYS A 1016 -9.07 2.25 -58.99
N ASP A 1017 -9.36 3.04 -57.96
CA ASP A 1017 -9.89 4.41 -58.07
C ASP A 1017 -9.46 5.30 -56.90
N LYS A 1018 -8.17 5.63 -56.87
CA LYS A 1018 -7.56 6.53 -55.88
C LYS A 1018 -8.22 7.91 -55.84
N ASP A 1019 -8.52 8.50 -56.99
CA ASP A 1019 -9.04 9.87 -57.08
C ASP A 1019 -10.51 9.94 -56.68
N GLY A 1020 -11.31 8.91 -56.96
CA GLY A 1020 -12.69 8.80 -56.47
C GLY A 1020 -12.76 8.73 -54.95
N ILE A 1021 -11.81 8.06 -54.29
CA ILE A 1021 -11.73 8.04 -52.82
C ILE A 1021 -11.31 9.40 -52.26
N LYS A 1022 -10.35 10.09 -52.88
CA LYS A 1022 -9.96 11.45 -52.48
C LYS A 1022 -11.13 12.43 -52.57
N ALA A 1023 -11.98 12.30 -53.58
CA ALA A 1023 -13.16 13.15 -53.75
C ALA A 1023 -14.22 12.94 -52.64
N LEU A 1024 -14.30 11.74 -52.08
CA LEU A 1024 -15.25 11.39 -51.00
C LEU A 1024 -14.70 11.66 -49.60
N PHE A 1025 -13.42 12.00 -49.47
CA PHE A 1025 -12.80 12.30 -48.18
C PHE A 1025 -12.92 13.80 -47.86
N LEU A 1026 -14.08 14.18 -47.31
CA LEU A 1026 -14.43 15.57 -47.02
C LEU A 1026 -14.44 15.85 -45.50
N ASN A 1027 -14.26 17.12 -45.10
CA ASN A 1027 -14.48 17.60 -43.74
C ASN A 1027 -15.97 17.96 -43.50
N ASP A 1028 -16.32 18.36 -42.28
CA ASP A 1028 -17.71 18.69 -41.90
C ASP A 1028 -18.29 19.89 -42.70
N ASN A 1029 -17.42 20.70 -43.31
CA ASN A 1029 -17.77 21.83 -44.16
C ASN A 1029 -17.86 21.46 -45.66
N GLY A 1030 -17.66 20.19 -46.02
CA GLY A 1030 -17.71 19.71 -47.40
C GLY A 1030 -16.43 19.96 -48.22
N GLU A 1031 -15.34 20.39 -47.60
CA GLU A 1031 -14.05 20.63 -48.26
C GLU A 1031 -13.17 19.38 -48.22
N LYS A 1032 -12.18 19.29 -49.13
CA LYS A 1032 -11.23 18.17 -49.16
C LYS A 1032 -10.46 18.06 -47.85
N LYS A 1033 -10.54 16.89 -47.22
CA LYS A 1033 -9.81 16.55 -46.00
C LYS A 1033 -8.44 15.98 -46.38
N TYR A 1034 -7.42 16.28 -45.58
CA TYR A 1034 -6.06 15.77 -45.73
C TYR A 1034 -5.72 14.81 -44.59
N GLY A 1035 -4.94 13.76 -44.89
CA GLY A 1035 -4.46 12.76 -43.93
C GLY A 1035 -4.94 11.34 -44.24
N ASN A 1036 -4.93 10.46 -43.22
CA ASN A 1036 -5.32 9.05 -43.35
C ASN A 1036 -6.83 8.91 -43.63
N VAL A 1037 -7.16 8.24 -44.73
CA VAL A 1037 -8.54 8.08 -45.19
C VAL A 1037 -9.27 7.08 -44.29
N GLN A 1038 -10.39 7.51 -43.72
CA GLN A 1038 -11.22 6.67 -42.85
C GLN A 1038 -11.95 5.58 -43.64
N HIS A 1039 -12.43 4.54 -42.96
CA HIS A 1039 -13.08 3.40 -43.62
C HIS A 1039 -14.39 3.78 -44.35
N LYS A 1040 -15.16 4.74 -43.81
CA LYS A 1040 -16.46 5.18 -44.37
C LYS A 1040 -16.40 5.65 -45.83
N PRO A 1041 -15.49 6.54 -46.25
CA PRO A 1041 -15.29 6.92 -47.65
C PRO A 1041 -15.24 5.75 -48.63
N TYR A 1042 -14.54 4.65 -48.29
CA TYR A 1042 -14.47 3.45 -49.12
C TYR A 1042 -15.82 2.77 -49.28
N LEU A 1043 -16.59 2.66 -48.20
CA LEU A 1043 -17.93 2.07 -48.24
C LEU A 1043 -18.91 2.95 -49.02
N THR A 1044 -18.81 4.28 -48.89
CA THR A 1044 -19.60 5.22 -49.70
C THR A 1044 -19.28 5.08 -51.18
N TRP A 1045 -18.00 4.91 -51.53
CA TRP A 1045 -17.59 4.65 -52.90
C TRP A 1045 -18.20 3.36 -53.46
N LEU A 1046 -18.16 2.26 -52.69
CA LEU A 1046 -18.78 0.99 -53.09
C LEU A 1046 -20.28 1.13 -53.32
N LYS A 1047 -20.97 1.86 -52.42
CA LYS A 1047 -22.40 2.13 -52.54
C LYS A 1047 -22.72 2.97 -53.78
N ASN A 1048 -21.96 4.03 -54.04
CA ASN A 1048 -22.13 4.89 -55.22
C ASN A 1048 -21.89 4.13 -56.54
N LYS A 1049 -21.04 3.10 -56.53
CA LYS A 1049 -20.80 2.21 -57.67
C LYS A 1049 -21.81 1.06 -57.79
N GLY A 1050 -22.79 0.97 -56.88
CA GLY A 1050 -23.79 -0.10 -56.87
C GLY A 1050 -23.21 -1.49 -56.52
N LEU A 1051 -22.01 -1.53 -55.92
CA LEU A 1051 -21.33 -2.78 -55.56
C LEU A 1051 -21.85 -3.36 -54.25
N ILE A 1052 -22.39 -2.50 -53.38
CA ILE A 1052 -23.03 -2.86 -52.12
C ILE A 1052 -24.35 -2.09 -51.91
N ASN A 1053 -25.27 -2.65 -51.12
CA ASN A 1053 -26.52 -2.01 -50.69
C ASN A 1053 -26.42 -1.40 -49.26
N ASP A 1054 -27.50 -0.78 -48.79
CA ASP A 1054 -27.56 -0.13 -47.47
C ASP A 1054 -27.34 -1.09 -46.30
N ASN A 1055 -27.92 -2.28 -46.35
CA ASN A 1055 -27.74 -3.29 -45.30
C ASN A 1055 -26.28 -3.76 -45.26
N GLU A 1056 -25.64 -3.93 -46.43
CA GLU A 1056 -24.25 -4.35 -46.55
C GLU A 1056 -23.29 -3.25 -46.07
N TYR A 1057 -23.58 -1.98 -46.36
CA TYR A 1057 -22.86 -0.84 -45.82
C TYR A 1057 -22.87 -0.85 -44.28
N LEU A 1058 -24.05 -1.01 -43.68
CA LEU A 1058 -24.21 -1.04 -42.23
C LEU A 1058 -23.49 -2.23 -41.61
N PHE A 1059 -23.62 -3.42 -42.21
CA PHE A 1059 -22.97 -4.65 -41.74
C PHE A 1059 -21.44 -4.53 -41.75
N ILE A 1060 -20.84 -4.14 -42.88
CA ILE A 1060 -19.38 -4.04 -43.03
C ILE A 1060 -18.82 -2.97 -42.08
N ASN A 1061 -19.46 -1.80 -42.04
CA ASN A 1061 -19.03 -0.70 -41.18
C ASN A 1061 -19.11 -1.09 -39.70
N MET A 1062 -20.21 -1.73 -39.28
CA MET A 1062 -20.40 -2.13 -37.88
C MET A 1062 -19.37 -3.18 -37.47
N VAL A 1063 -19.24 -4.27 -38.23
CA VAL A 1063 -18.27 -5.33 -37.92
C VAL A 1063 -16.85 -4.77 -37.84
N ARG A 1064 -16.41 -3.98 -38.82
CA ARG A 1064 -15.06 -3.38 -38.79
C ARG A 1064 -14.85 -2.49 -37.56
N ASN A 1065 -15.82 -1.63 -37.24
CA ASN A 1065 -15.67 -0.67 -36.14
C ASN A 1065 -15.72 -1.35 -34.77
N THR A 1066 -16.67 -2.25 -34.52
CA THR A 1066 -16.76 -2.92 -33.21
C THR A 1066 -15.51 -3.77 -32.96
N PHE A 1067 -15.01 -4.50 -33.96
CA PHE A 1067 -13.75 -5.24 -33.83
C PHE A 1067 -12.53 -4.33 -33.62
N SER A 1068 -12.50 -3.15 -34.25
CA SER A 1068 -11.46 -2.13 -34.03
C SER A 1068 -11.49 -1.54 -32.61
N HIS A 1069 -12.68 -1.33 -32.04
CA HIS A 1069 -12.90 -0.77 -30.70
C HIS A 1069 -13.01 -1.82 -29.58
N ASN A 1070 -12.77 -3.10 -29.89
CA ASN A 1070 -12.87 -4.20 -28.93
C ASN A 1070 -14.27 -4.37 -28.31
N GLN A 1071 -15.30 -4.29 -29.16
CA GLN A 1071 -16.72 -4.45 -28.83
C GLN A 1071 -17.34 -5.54 -29.70
N PHE A 1072 -18.42 -6.15 -29.24
CA PHE A 1072 -19.13 -7.14 -30.04
C PHE A 1072 -20.20 -6.46 -30.93
N PRO A 1073 -20.42 -6.92 -32.17
CA PRO A 1073 -21.41 -6.30 -33.04
C PRO A 1073 -22.86 -6.54 -32.59
N GLN A 1074 -23.75 -5.60 -32.88
CA GLN A 1074 -25.17 -5.66 -32.49
C GLN A 1074 -25.93 -6.80 -33.19
N LYS A 1075 -26.63 -7.64 -32.41
CA LYS A 1075 -27.31 -8.86 -32.91
C LYS A 1075 -28.29 -8.60 -34.06
N ARG A 1076 -29.12 -7.55 -33.96
CA ARG A 1076 -30.14 -7.23 -34.98
C ARG A 1076 -29.55 -7.01 -36.38
N THR A 1077 -28.41 -6.34 -36.47
CA THR A 1077 -27.76 -6.01 -37.75
C THR A 1077 -27.02 -7.22 -38.31
N ILE A 1078 -26.44 -8.05 -37.42
CA ILE A 1078 -25.74 -9.28 -37.82
C ILE A 1078 -26.72 -10.35 -38.34
N GLN A 1079 -27.89 -10.49 -37.72
CA GLN A 1079 -28.90 -11.50 -38.10
C GLN A 1079 -29.45 -11.34 -39.52
N ILE A 1080 -29.29 -10.18 -40.16
CA ILE A 1080 -29.67 -9.95 -41.56
C ILE A 1080 -28.76 -10.77 -42.51
N PHE A 1081 -27.53 -11.05 -42.09
CA PHE A 1081 -26.49 -11.66 -42.93
C PHE A 1081 -26.10 -13.09 -42.50
N ILE A 1082 -26.69 -13.59 -41.41
CA ILE A 1082 -26.41 -14.91 -40.83
C ILE A 1082 -27.72 -15.68 -40.68
N ASP A 1083 -27.86 -16.80 -41.41
CA ASP A 1083 -29.06 -17.64 -41.40
C ASP A 1083 -29.32 -18.29 -40.02
N LYS A 1084 -30.57 -18.20 -39.54
CA LYS A 1084 -31.05 -18.89 -38.31
C LYS A 1084 -31.05 -20.43 -38.41
N ASN A 1085 -30.97 -21.00 -39.61
CA ASN A 1085 -31.19 -22.44 -39.88
C ASN A 1085 -29.92 -23.27 -40.08
N ARG A 1086 -28.72 -22.70 -39.90
CA ARG A 1086 -27.50 -23.51 -39.78
C ARG A 1086 -27.38 -23.92 -38.31
N GLY A 1087 -27.38 -25.24 -38.05
CA GLY A 1087 -27.30 -25.81 -36.70
C GLY A 1087 -26.22 -25.15 -35.85
N ASN A 1088 -26.46 -25.13 -34.53
CA ASN A 1088 -25.70 -24.41 -33.49
C ASN A 1088 -24.30 -23.96 -33.94
N PRO A 1089 -24.05 -22.64 -34.12
CA PRO A 1089 -22.75 -22.15 -34.53
C PRO A 1089 -21.66 -22.62 -33.55
N ILE A 1090 -20.48 -22.95 -34.07
CA ILE A 1090 -19.33 -23.38 -33.25
C ILE A 1090 -18.91 -22.27 -32.26
N THR A 1091 -18.97 -21.00 -32.72
CA THR A 1091 -18.92 -19.73 -31.96
C THR A 1091 -19.57 -18.60 -32.81
N PHE A 1092 -20.07 -17.53 -32.18
CA PHE A 1092 -20.72 -16.41 -32.89
C PHE A 1092 -19.69 -15.57 -33.65
N ALA A 1093 -18.54 -15.28 -33.05
CA ALA A 1093 -17.45 -14.52 -33.63
C ALA A 1093 -16.91 -15.15 -34.91
N GLU A 1094 -16.74 -16.48 -34.93
CA GLU A 1094 -16.34 -17.20 -36.14
C GLU A 1094 -17.38 -17.08 -37.26
N THR A 1095 -18.66 -17.17 -36.90
CA THR A 1095 -19.75 -17.06 -37.89
C THR A 1095 -19.78 -15.67 -38.51
N ILE A 1096 -19.63 -14.62 -37.69
CA ILE A 1096 -19.52 -13.23 -38.14
C ILE A 1096 -18.30 -13.04 -39.03
N LYS A 1097 -17.14 -13.55 -38.61
CA LYS A 1097 -15.89 -13.54 -39.39
C LYS A 1097 -16.11 -14.19 -40.76
N ASN A 1098 -16.70 -15.37 -40.82
CA ASN A 1098 -16.89 -16.10 -42.07
C ASN A 1098 -17.86 -15.37 -43.02
N ALA A 1099 -18.96 -14.82 -42.49
CA ALA A 1099 -19.89 -14.00 -43.27
C ALA A 1099 -19.23 -12.73 -43.80
N TYR A 1100 -18.46 -12.04 -42.96
CA TYR A 1100 -17.70 -10.84 -43.34
C TYR A 1100 -16.66 -11.17 -44.41
N ASN A 1101 -15.85 -12.22 -44.23
CA ASN A 1101 -14.81 -12.63 -45.17
C ASN A 1101 -15.40 -12.97 -46.54
N LYS A 1102 -16.42 -13.82 -46.57
CA LYS A 1102 -17.13 -14.17 -47.82
C LYS A 1102 -17.61 -12.91 -48.52
N LYS A 1103 -18.15 -11.95 -47.76
CA LYS A 1103 -18.68 -10.72 -48.35
C LYS A 1103 -17.59 -9.82 -48.93
N ILE A 1104 -16.49 -9.67 -48.23
CA ILE A 1104 -15.34 -8.89 -48.70
C ILE A 1104 -14.72 -9.54 -49.94
N GLU A 1105 -14.62 -10.86 -49.99
CA GLU A 1105 -14.13 -11.60 -51.16
C GLU A 1105 -15.04 -11.39 -52.38
N GLU A 1106 -16.36 -11.51 -52.22
CA GLU A 1106 -17.33 -11.21 -53.29
C GLU A 1106 -17.17 -9.78 -53.82
N ILE A 1107 -16.97 -8.80 -52.93
CA ILE A 1107 -16.76 -7.40 -53.30
C ILE A 1107 -15.43 -7.23 -54.06
N ILE A 1108 -14.34 -7.81 -53.56
CA ILE A 1108 -13.02 -7.74 -54.20
C ILE A 1108 -13.07 -8.35 -55.60
N VAL A 1109 -13.76 -9.47 -55.79
CA VAL A 1109 -13.95 -10.10 -57.11
C VAL A 1109 -14.73 -9.18 -58.06
N LYS A 1110 -15.73 -8.44 -57.56
CA LYS A 1110 -16.47 -7.47 -58.39
C LYS A 1110 -15.69 -6.19 -58.72
N ILE A 1111 -14.71 -5.81 -57.90
CA ILE A 1111 -13.87 -4.61 -58.12
C ILE A 1111 -12.78 -4.87 -59.15
N LYS A 1112 -12.14 -6.04 -59.07
CA LYS A 1112 -11.13 -6.48 -60.04
C LYS A 1112 -11.76 -6.60 -61.41
#